data_AF-A0A972KSK7-F1
#
_entry.id   AF-A0A972KSK7-F1
#
_cell.length_a   1.000
_cell.length_b   1.000
_cell.length_c   1.000
_cell.angle_alpha   90.00
_cell.angle_beta   90.00
_cell.angle_gamma   90.00
#
_symmetry.space_group_name_H-M   'P 1'
#
loop_
_entity.id
_entity.type
_entity.pdbx_description
1 polymer ?
#
loop_
_entity_poly.entity_id
_entity_poly.type
_entity_poly.pdbx_seq_one_letter_code
_entity_poly.pdbx_strand_id
1 'polypeptide(L)'
;MRWFLVLFLGFLLSSHALSQPSEYQPRGVRSYLVNYGAINGDRYLATFAARRFVLLDEASSRDIDLVRRINPAMPILRYKDIVALHDSRSEFEKVNRDETAFLHSSEPSSMTVVMRRDTVRMYWLPDRRRLDIAGYRLYWSFDSAGAGQPIVDSVITGVSFAARLPKHASWVRVTTVLRDGAELQYGYSVRRTGTVASGPALALKALTAERRGTEVYITVAAELVNDIDPDSVVLVCDVNRNNKLDTLGERTTMVKTGGRYSAGIVAPVAARTFGGYECILLVYFKGARSIFPASGSFTTNINNRLKHDYYGFYVMKVGSSTWRQSYIEQVLKSFSERGYSGLFEDDCWFRVRPWGVDAFPPWDYDDKSWENDLYVFMDSIKLSIAPRPAVFNGLSSYSLSLLLHADGGMTEGFGYTHWSGYVTGNSWKRQCDAGLAAQHVYRKLWLPLGGAPFDDPSGRMYVLGSYLLVADSLSMFANATNYQEFSHFPEFDVPLGRPLESADKSVEELERLSQPGDVAYYVREFEHGTVVVNPHPSTPVVFPEANGRRFIVPVGGTTVDGGFLRTLSSSDTIGPRTARIYLGKNASATLASPVIDSIIVSPLPVPADGRTRITIRARARDTSSPEFHSDTGKALWITADLGELGGPKDLRLDIEGTWRFGEAHWYSGSFTVPVGAPQSGADVPVTAFSTTGLVSV
;
A
#
# COMPACT_ATOMS: atom_id res chain seq x y z
N MET A 1 35.22 -5.77 36.95
CA MET A 1 33.94 -6.53 36.86
C MET A 1 32.80 -5.91 37.67
N ARG A 2 32.96 -5.58 38.97
CA ARG A 2 31.87 -4.96 39.78
C ARG A 2 31.37 -3.58 39.28
N TRP A 3 32.26 -2.75 38.71
CA TRP A 3 31.88 -1.45 38.14
C TRP A 3 31.09 -1.54 36.82
N PHE A 4 31.27 -2.62 36.05
CA PHE A 4 30.54 -2.85 34.79
C PHE A 4 29.08 -3.29 35.06
N LEU A 5 28.83 -4.02 36.15
CA LEU A 5 27.50 -4.49 36.54
C LEU A 5 26.59 -3.34 37.03
N VAL A 6 27.16 -2.34 37.70
CA VAL A 6 26.41 -1.16 38.22
C VAL A 6 26.01 -0.22 37.09
N LEU A 7 26.89 -0.01 36.10
CA LEU A 7 26.54 0.75 34.89
C LEU A 7 25.47 0.05 34.04
N PHE A 8 25.49 -1.28 33.96
CA PHE A 8 24.48 -2.05 33.21
C PHE A 8 23.10 -2.08 33.90
N LEU A 9 23.04 -2.18 35.24
CA LEU A 9 21.79 -2.05 35.99
C LEU A 9 21.19 -0.63 35.91
N GLY A 10 22.04 0.41 35.91
CA GLY A 10 21.60 1.80 35.76
C GLY A 10 20.90 2.07 34.42
N PHE A 11 21.40 1.48 33.33
CA PHE A 11 20.76 1.60 32.00
C PHE A 11 19.42 0.85 31.94
N LEU A 12 19.30 -0.34 32.53
CA LEU A 12 18.05 -1.12 32.53
C LEU A 12 16.96 -0.50 33.41
N LEU A 13 17.31 0.20 34.49
CA LEU A 13 16.33 0.89 35.35
C LEU A 13 15.85 2.22 34.74
N SER A 14 16.66 2.89 33.91
CA SER A 14 16.30 4.17 33.29
C SER A 14 15.25 4.04 32.17
N SER A 15 15.17 2.89 31.49
CA SER A 15 14.18 2.67 30.42
C SER A 15 12.76 2.42 30.96
N HIS A 16 12.62 1.96 32.21
CA HIS A 16 11.32 1.74 32.84
C HIS A 16 10.69 3.03 33.39
N ALA A 17 11.49 4.09 33.59
CA ALA A 17 10.99 5.36 34.10
C ALA A 17 10.24 6.20 33.05
N LEU A 18 10.35 5.84 31.76
CA LEU A 18 9.73 6.56 30.64
C LEU A 18 8.50 5.84 30.05
N SER A 19 8.22 4.61 30.50
CA SER A 19 7.05 3.85 30.04
C SER A 19 5.80 4.29 30.78
N GLN A 20 4.73 4.53 30.02
CA GLN A 20 3.37 4.70 30.54
C GLN A 20 3.03 3.54 31.50
N PRO A 21 2.51 3.80 32.71
CA PRO A 21 2.17 2.75 33.64
C PRO A 21 1.12 1.80 33.05
N SER A 22 1.20 0.51 33.40
CA SER A 22 0.39 -0.56 32.80
C SER A 22 -1.12 -0.32 32.88
N GLU A 23 -1.58 0.35 33.94
CA GLU A 23 -2.97 0.63 34.22
C GLU A 23 -3.58 1.62 33.22
N TYR A 24 -2.75 2.39 32.51
CA TYR A 24 -3.21 3.40 31.55
C TYR A 24 -3.04 2.94 30.09
N GLN A 25 -2.47 1.76 29.85
CA GLN A 25 -2.23 1.24 28.50
C GLN A 25 -3.53 1.12 27.69
N PRO A 26 -3.48 1.19 26.35
CA PRO A 26 -4.64 0.91 25.49
C PRO A 26 -5.32 -0.41 25.86
N ARG A 27 -6.66 -0.41 25.95
CA ARG A 27 -7.46 -1.60 26.31
C ARG A 27 -8.50 -1.99 25.25
N GLY A 28 -8.53 -1.26 24.14
CA GLY A 28 -9.41 -1.56 23.01
C GLY A 28 -8.74 -2.44 21.97
N VAL A 29 -8.83 -2.01 20.70
CA VAL A 29 -8.30 -2.78 19.58
C VAL A 29 -6.76 -2.73 19.54
N ARG A 30 -6.14 -3.78 19.00
CA ARG A 30 -4.71 -3.78 18.69
C ARG A 30 -4.48 -2.90 17.46
N SER A 31 -4.27 -1.60 17.64
CA SER A 31 -4.15 -0.67 16.53
C SER A 31 -2.74 -0.63 15.94
N TYR A 32 -2.62 -0.42 14.63
CA TYR A 32 -1.36 -0.07 13.97
C TYR A 32 -1.50 1.27 13.24
N LEU A 33 -0.37 1.92 12.95
CA LEU A 33 -0.36 3.19 12.22
C LEU A 33 0.28 2.99 10.84
N VAL A 34 -0.42 3.42 9.80
CA VAL A 34 0.13 3.60 8.45
C VAL A 34 0.85 4.94 8.44
N ASN A 35 2.19 4.91 8.38
CA ASN A 35 3.03 6.08 8.63
C ASN A 35 3.90 6.43 7.42
N TYR A 36 3.26 6.88 6.34
CA TYR A 36 3.96 7.41 5.14
C TYR A 36 4.30 8.90 5.31
N GLY A 37 4.73 9.26 6.52
CA GLY A 37 4.98 10.64 6.94
C GLY A 37 3.97 11.18 7.95
N ALA A 38 3.17 10.33 8.60
CA ALA A 38 2.22 10.75 9.64
C ALA A 38 2.90 11.32 10.88
N ILE A 39 4.04 10.75 11.29
CA ILE A 39 4.87 11.26 12.40
C ILE A 39 5.72 12.44 11.93
N ASN A 40 6.29 12.36 10.71
CA ASN A 40 7.10 13.42 10.09
C ASN A 40 8.24 14.00 10.97
N GLY A 41 8.87 13.16 11.80
CA GLY A 41 9.91 13.59 12.74
C GLY A 41 9.41 14.39 13.94
N ASP A 42 8.09 14.53 14.09
CA ASP A 42 7.46 15.07 15.29
C ASP A 42 7.66 14.12 16.47
N ARG A 43 8.20 14.66 17.55
CA ARG A 43 8.63 13.88 18.70
C ARG A 43 7.48 13.57 19.66
N TYR A 44 6.46 14.43 19.74
CA TYR A 44 5.25 14.14 20.50
C TYR A 44 4.50 12.99 19.82
N LEU A 45 4.27 13.07 18.50
CA LEU A 45 3.60 12.02 17.73
C LEU A 45 4.37 10.70 17.76
N ALA A 46 5.70 10.71 17.68
CA ALA A 46 6.51 9.50 17.84
C ALA A 46 6.34 8.86 19.22
N THR A 47 6.30 9.67 20.28
CA THR A 47 6.09 9.19 21.65
C THR A 47 4.69 8.64 21.84
N PHE A 48 3.69 9.33 21.31
CA PHE A 48 2.31 8.88 21.31
C PHE A 48 2.17 7.55 20.54
N ALA A 49 2.78 7.45 19.35
CA ALA A 49 2.74 6.25 18.55
C ALA A 49 3.36 5.05 19.27
N ALA A 50 4.51 5.24 19.91
CA ALA A 50 5.20 4.22 20.70
C ALA A 50 4.38 3.64 21.87
N ARG A 51 3.42 4.43 22.37
CA ARG A 51 2.55 4.10 23.51
C ARG A 51 1.21 3.51 23.08
N ARG A 52 0.69 3.87 21.90
CA ARG A 52 -0.68 3.55 21.49
C ARG A 52 -0.79 2.52 20.38
N PHE A 53 0.20 2.40 19.51
CA PHE A 53 0.19 1.43 18.42
C PHE A 53 1.05 0.21 18.72
N VAL A 54 0.64 -0.96 18.19
CA VAL A 54 1.40 -2.20 18.30
C VAL A 54 2.39 -2.43 17.15
N LEU A 55 2.30 -1.61 16.09
CA LEU A 55 3.03 -1.75 14.84
C LEU A 55 3.02 -0.40 14.10
N LEU A 56 4.13 -0.06 13.44
CA LEU A 56 4.15 0.94 12.37
C LEU A 56 4.33 0.26 11.01
N ASP A 57 3.46 0.60 10.07
CA ASP A 57 3.70 0.37 8.65
C ASP A 57 4.45 1.59 8.10
N GLU A 58 5.75 1.41 7.83
CA GLU A 58 6.70 2.42 7.38
C GLU A 58 7.07 3.50 8.42
N ALA A 59 8.26 4.06 8.27
CA ALA A 59 8.78 5.15 9.11
C ALA A 59 10.05 5.74 8.50
N SER A 60 10.23 7.06 8.60
CA SER A 60 11.53 7.65 8.28
C SER A 60 12.59 7.21 9.31
N SER A 61 13.88 7.27 8.95
CA SER A 61 14.97 6.96 9.91
C SER A 61 14.87 7.79 11.19
N ARG A 62 14.43 9.06 11.08
CA ARG A 62 14.20 9.93 12.24
C ARG A 62 13.06 9.42 13.12
N ASP A 63 11.95 8.96 12.53
CA ASP A 63 10.82 8.42 13.28
C ASP A 63 11.21 7.12 13.99
N ILE A 64 11.94 6.23 13.30
CA ILE A 64 12.46 4.98 13.88
C ILE A 64 13.30 5.29 15.13
N ASP A 65 14.25 6.23 15.02
CA ASP A 65 15.10 6.65 16.13
C ASP A 65 14.31 7.24 17.30
N LEU A 66 13.28 8.03 17.02
CA LEU A 66 12.45 8.65 18.05
C LEU A 66 11.61 7.59 18.77
N VAL A 67 10.94 6.71 18.02
CA VAL A 67 10.09 5.68 18.60
C VAL A 67 10.91 4.65 19.38
N ARG A 68 12.05 4.18 18.86
CA ARG A 68 12.89 3.18 19.54
C ARG A 68 13.46 3.66 20.87
N ARG A 69 13.57 4.97 21.11
CA ARG A 69 13.94 5.50 22.43
C ARG A 69 12.87 5.27 23.49
N ILE A 70 11.60 5.17 23.08
CA ILE A 70 10.45 4.97 23.97
C ILE A 70 10.06 3.49 24.01
N ASN A 71 9.97 2.84 22.85
CA ASN A 71 9.62 1.44 22.70
C ASN A 71 10.65 0.72 21.81
N PRO A 72 11.78 0.25 22.38
CA PRO A 72 12.82 -0.44 21.63
C PRO A 72 12.38 -1.73 20.96
N ALA A 73 11.23 -2.29 21.33
CA ALA A 73 10.72 -3.57 20.81
C ALA A 73 9.64 -3.39 19.73
N MET A 74 9.12 -2.17 19.52
CA MET A 74 8.00 -1.94 18.62
C MET A 74 8.32 -2.39 17.18
N PRO A 75 7.53 -3.28 16.57
CA PRO A 75 7.68 -3.63 15.17
C PRO A 75 7.47 -2.43 14.25
N ILE A 76 8.39 -2.25 13.29
CA ILE A 76 8.32 -1.24 12.23
C ILE A 76 8.60 -1.95 10.92
N LEU A 77 7.61 -1.96 10.02
CA LEU A 77 7.70 -2.63 8.72
C LEU A 77 8.27 -1.66 7.68
N ARG A 78 9.09 -2.17 6.77
CA ARG A 78 9.53 -1.45 5.58
C ARG A 78 8.49 -1.64 4.48
N TYR A 79 7.97 -0.56 3.91
CA TYR A 79 7.14 -0.63 2.72
C TYR A 79 7.98 -0.96 1.47
N LYS A 80 7.58 -1.94 0.67
CA LYS A 80 8.16 -2.12 -0.68
C LYS A 80 7.22 -2.87 -1.63
N ASP A 81 6.99 -2.25 -2.78
CA ASP A 81 6.17 -2.82 -3.86
C ASP A 81 6.82 -4.02 -4.53
N ILE A 82 6.10 -5.14 -4.61
CA ILE A 82 6.56 -6.38 -5.27
C ILE A 82 6.62 -6.24 -6.79
N VAL A 83 5.63 -5.58 -7.41
CA VAL A 83 5.53 -5.50 -8.88
C VAL A 83 6.00 -4.16 -9.44
N ALA A 84 6.43 -3.21 -8.61
CA ALA A 84 6.72 -1.85 -9.04
C ALA A 84 8.20 -1.46 -8.89
N LEU A 85 8.71 -0.83 -9.95
CA LEU A 85 10.01 -0.17 -9.95
C LEU A 85 9.95 1.17 -10.68
N HIS A 86 10.21 2.26 -9.95
CA HIS A 86 10.40 3.58 -10.55
C HIS A 86 11.84 3.74 -11.05
N ASP A 87 12.01 4.53 -12.12
CA ASP A 87 13.31 4.88 -12.69
C ASP A 87 14.18 5.75 -11.77
N SER A 88 13.58 6.40 -10.77
CA SER A 88 14.23 7.18 -9.73
C SER A 88 14.82 6.33 -8.59
N ARG A 89 14.55 5.02 -8.54
CA ARG A 89 15.08 4.14 -7.50
C ARG A 89 16.52 3.71 -7.82
N SER A 90 17.35 3.58 -6.79
CA SER A 90 18.77 3.24 -6.94
C SER A 90 19.03 1.91 -7.64
N GLU A 91 18.12 0.96 -7.50
CA GLU A 91 18.19 -0.36 -8.09
C GLU A 91 17.79 -0.37 -9.57
N PHE A 92 17.19 0.70 -10.10
CA PHE A 92 16.74 0.76 -11.49
C PHE A 92 17.88 0.53 -12.46
N GLU A 93 19.03 1.20 -12.30
CA GLU A 93 20.16 1.06 -13.22
C GLU A 93 20.68 -0.39 -13.33
N LYS A 94 20.67 -1.13 -12.20
CA LYS A 94 21.05 -2.54 -12.17
C LYS A 94 20.02 -3.39 -12.94
N VAL A 95 18.74 -3.20 -12.62
CA VAL A 95 17.65 -4.02 -13.18
C VAL A 95 17.37 -3.68 -14.64
N ASN A 96 17.55 -2.42 -15.05
CA ASN A 96 17.35 -1.93 -16.42
C ASN A 96 18.24 -2.62 -17.46
N ARG A 97 19.33 -3.28 -17.03
CA ARG A 97 20.21 -4.07 -17.89
C ARG A 97 19.61 -5.42 -18.31
N ASP A 98 18.56 -5.88 -17.64
CA ASP A 98 17.86 -7.13 -17.93
C ASP A 98 16.41 -6.86 -18.34
N GLU A 99 16.12 -6.99 -19.64
CA GLU A 99 14.73 -6.82 -20.10
C GLU A 99 13.79 -7.85 -19.47
N THR A 100 14.24 -9.07 -19.14
CA THR A 100 13.36 -10.10 -18.56
C THR A 100 12.83 -9.77 -17.18
N ALA A 101 13.40 -8.75 -16.53
CA ALA A 101 12.91 -8.23 -15.26
C ALA A 101 11.61 -7.44 -15.38
N PHE A 102 11.24 -7.01 -16.58
CA PHE A 102 10.05 -6.20 -16.83
C PHE A 102 8.96 -7.03 -17.50
N LEU A 103 7.71 -6.64 -17.28
CA LEU A 103 6.57 -7.12 -18.05
C LEU A 103 6.40 -6.27 -19.32
N HIS A 104 6.00 -6.87 -20.44
CA HIS A 104 5.90 -6.17 -21.73
C HIS A 104 4.55 -6.37 -22.41
N SER A 105 4.15 -5.37 -23.18
CA SER A 105 2.95 -5.40 -24.04
C SER A 105 3.18 -6.18 -25.33
N SER A 106 4.43 -6.31 -25.78
CA SER A 106 4.84 -7.08 -26.97
C SER A 106 6.29 -7.55 -26.80
N GLU A 107 6.82 -8.25 -27.80
CA GLU A 107 8.24 -8.58 -27.84
C GLU A 107 9.11 -7.30 -27.71
N PRO A 108 10.08 -7.25 -26.78
CA PRO A 108 10.77 -6.01 -26.43
C PRO A 108 11.46 -5.31 -27.60
N SER A 109 12.06 -6.09 -28.51
CA SER A 109 12.73 -5.57 -29.70
C SER A 109 11.79 -5.35 -30.89
N SER A 110 10.52 -5.75 -30.75
CA SER A 110 9.52 -5.79 -31.83
C SER A 110 10.03 -6.50 -33.09
N MET A 111 10.81 -7.56 -32.90
CA MET A 111 11.53 -8.20 -33.99
C MET A 111 10.56 -8.87 -34.98
N THR A 112 10.76 -8.53 -36.26
CA THR A 112 10.06 -9.12 -37.39
C THR A 112 11.04 -9.99 -38.17
N VAL A 113 10.63 -11.25 -38.41
CA VAL A 113 11.44 -12.25 -39.12
C VAL A 113 10.74 -12.64 -40.41
N VAL A 114 11.43 -12.51 -41.54
CA VAL A 114 10.90 -12.84 -42.87
C VAL A 114 11.81 -13.84 -43.56
N MET A 115 11.21 -14.92 -44.06
CA MET A 115 11.90 -15.94 -44.85
C MET A 115 11.78 -15.64 -46.34
N ARG A 116 12.93 -15.59 -47.04
CA ARG A 116 13.00 -15.55 -48.51
C ARG A 116 13.96 -16.62 -48.99
N ARG A 117 13.41 -17.72 -49.51
CA ARG A 117 14.17 -18.92 -49.89
C ARG A 117 14.96 -19.47 -48.68
N ASP A 118 16.28 -19.50 -48.76
CA ASP A 118 17.22 -19.95 -47.73
C ASP A 118 17.73 -18.81 -46.83
N THR A 119 17.31 -17.57 -47.09
CA THR A 119 17.79 -16.38 -46.41
C THR A 119 16.71 -15.85 -45.48
N VAL A 120 17.10 -15.63 -44.23
CA VAL A 120 16.29 -15.01 -43.17
C VAL A 120 16.65 -13.53 -43.12
N ARG A 121 15.64 -12.67 -43.16
CA ARG A 121 15.77 -11.24 -42.88
C ARG A 121 15.13 -10.92 -41.55
N MET A 122 15.85 -10.22 -40.71
CA MET A 122 15.44 -9.83 -39.36
C MET A 122 15.46 -8.30 -39.28
N TYR A 123 14.45 -7.74 -38.63
CA TYR A 123 14.30 -6.31 -38.41
C TYR A 123 13.82 -6.09 -36.99
N TRP A 124 14.35 -5.11 -36.29
CA TRP A 124 13.97 -4.79 -34.91
C TRP A 124 13.95 -3.27 -34.71
N LEU A 125 13.45 -2.81 -33.57
CA LEU A 125 13.59 -1.41 -33.15
C LEU A 125 14.97 -1.18 -32.52
N PRO A 126 15.51 0.06 -32.54
CA PRO A 126 16.62 0.39 -31.67
C PRO A 126 16.24 0.16 -30.21
N ASP A 127 17.17 -0.40 -29.44
CA ASP A 127 17.03 -0.49 -27.98
C ASP A 127 16.90 0.91 -27.38
N ARG A 128 15.76 1.16 -26.73
CA ARG A 128 15.34 2.47 -26.22
C ARG A 128 15.84 2.73 -24.79
N ARG A 129 16.63 1.82 -24.21
CA ARG A 129 17.30 2.07 -22.92
C ARG A 129 18.38 3.14 -23.09
N ARG A 130 18.57 3.98 -22.08
CA ARG A 130 19.62 5.01 -22.04
C ARG A 130 20.98 4.39 -21.70
N LEU A 131 21.49 3.53 -22.59
CA LEU A 131 22.75 2.79 -22.44
C LEU A 131 23.77 3.20 -23.51
N ASP A 132 25.05 2.98 -23.24
CA ASP A 132 26.14 3.22 -24.20
C ASP A 132 26.27 2.05 -25.18
N ILE A 133 25.37 2.03 -26.17
CA ILE A 133 25.23 0.91 -27.13
C ILE A 133 26.27 1.03 -28.25
N ALA A 134 27.01 -0.06 -28.48
CA ALA A 134 27.89 -0.24 -29.64
C ALA A 134 27.15 -0.84 -30.85
N GLY A 135 26.15 -1.67 -30.62
CA GLY A 135 25.33 -2.28 -31.65
C GLY A 135 24.59 -3.52 -31.15
N TYR A 136 24.42 -4.52 -32.02
CA TYR A 136 23.61 -5.70 -31.77
C TYR A 136 24.33 -6.98 -32.19
N ARG A 137 23.96 -8.09 -31.55
CA ARG A 137 24.35 -9.44 -31.98
C ARG A 137 23.10 -10.29 -32.11
N LEU A 138 23.04 -11.13 -33.14
CA LEU A 138 21.91 -12.02 -33.35
C LEU A 138 22.32 -13.47 -33.15
N TYR A 139 21.38 -14.23 -32.60
CA TYR A 139 21.55 -15.64 -32.32
C TYR A 139 20.40 -16.43 -32.95
N TRP A 140 20.66 -17.68 -33.27
CA TRP A 140 19.63 -18.65 -33.65
C TRP A 140 19.63 -19.85 -32.69
N SER A 141 18.49 -20.51 -32.52
CA SER A 141 18.38 -21.72 -31.68
C SER A 141 17.37 -22.73 -32.24
N PHE A 142 17.40 -23.95 -31.70
CA PHE A 142 16.47 -25.03 -32.03
C PHE A 142 15.13 -24.88 -31.31
N ASP A 143 15.15 -24.38 -30.08
CA ASP A 143 13.98 -24.08 -29.26
C ASP A 143 14.07 -22.66 -28.70
N SER A 144 13.00 -22.19 -28.06
CA SER A 144 12.90 -20.82 -27.54
C SER A 144 13.79 -20.56 -26.31
N ALA A 145 14.24 -21.61 -25.62
CA ALA A 145 14.98 -21.54 -24.35
C ALA A 145 16.50 -21.76 -24.49
N GLY A 146 16.96 -22.25 -25.64
CA GLY A 146 18.37 -22.58 -25.88
C GLY A 146 19.30 -21.37 -25.83
N ALA A 147 20.55 -21.60 -25.45
CA ALA A 147 21.60 -20.58 -25.32
C ALA A 147 21.89 -19.79 -26.63
N GLY A 148 21.41 -20.29 -27.77
CA GLY A 148 21.60 -19.68 -29.07
C GLY A 148 23.02 -19.86 -29.61
N GLN A 149 23.14 -19.87 -30.94
CA GLN A 149 24.41 -19.84 -31.65
C GLN A 149 24.49 -18.50 -32.39
N PRO A 150 25.61 -17.76 -32.31
CA PRO A 150 25.73 -16.49 -33.01
C PRO A 150 25.54 -16.69 -34.51
N ILE A 151 24.77 -15.80 -35.15
CA ILE A 151 24.60 -15.82 -36.60
C ILE A 151 25.85 -15.26 -37.28
N VAL A 152 26.48 -14.26 -36.66
CA VAL A 152 27.77 -13.66 -37.05
C VAL A 152 28.56 -13.23 -35.82
N ASP A 153 29.88 -13.22 -35.94
CA ASP A 153 30.78 -12.85 -34.83
C ASP A 153 30.88 -11.33 -34.62
N SER A 154 30.64 -10.54 -35.66
CA SER A 154 30.74 -9.08 -35.63
C SER A 154 29.52 -8.41 -34.99
N VAL A 155 29.75 -7.23 -34.42
CA VAL A 155 28.69 -6.35 -33.92
C VAL A 155 28.01 -5.66 -35.10
N ILE A 156 26.68 -5.73 -35.13
CA ILE A 156 25.84 -5.11 -36.15
C ILE A 156 25.38 -3.74 -35.65
N THR A 157 25.72 -2.68 -36.38
CA THR A 157 25.35 -1.30 -36.01
C THR A 157 23.96 -0.88 -36.53
N GLY A 158 23.40 -1.64 -37.47
CA GLY A 158 22.05 -1.42 -38.00
C GLY A 158 20.96 -2.14 -37.20
N VAL A 159 19.70 -1.88 -37.56
CA VAL A 159 18.51 -2.53 -36.98
C VAL A 159 17.83 -3.51 -37.94
N SER A 160 18.62 -4.00 -38.90
CA SER A 160 18.23 -5.07 -39.81
C SER A 160 19.43 -5.94 -40.15
N PHE A 161 19.17 -7.21 -40.39
CA PHE A 161 20.21 -8.16 -40.76
C PHE A 161 19.66 -9.28 -41.64
N ALA A 162 20.48 -9.77 -42.56
CA ALA A 162 20.12 -10.87 -43.46
C ALA A 162 21.19 -11.96 -43.42
N ALA A 163 20.77 -13.20 -43.21
CA ALA A 163 21.68 -14.34 -43.16
C ALA A 163 21.01 -15.64 -43.62
N ARG A 164 21.82 -16.59 -44.07
CA ARG A 164 21.39 -17.97 -44.24
C ARG A 164 21.50 -18.69 -42.90
N LEU A 165 20.40 -19.29 -42.46
CA LEU A 165 20.38 -20.06 -41.22
C LEU A 165 20.38 -21.57 -41.51
N PRO A 166 20.93 -22.39 -40.63
CA PRO A 166 20.79 -23.84 -40.72
C PRO A 166 19.32 -24.26 -40.81
N LYS A 167 19.04 -25.36 -41.53
CA LYS A 167 17.65 -25.83 -41.74
C LYS A 167 16.89 -26.05 -40.43
N HIS A 168 17.61 -26.50 -39.39
CA HIS A 168 17.10 -26.78 -38.06
C HIS A 168 16.96 -25.54 -37.15
N ALA A 169 17.47 -24.37 -37.55
CA ALA A 169 17.29 -23.13 -36.80
C ALA A 169 15.81 -22.72 -36.79
N SER A 170 15.17 -22.76 -35.62
CA SER A 170 13.73 -22.53 -35.49
C SER A 170 13.39 -21.22 -34.80
N TRP A 171 14.36 -20.60 -34.13
CA TRP A 171 14.20 -19.36 -33.39
C TRP A 171 15.38 -18.43 -33.64
N VAL A 172 15.13 -17.14 -33.54
CA VAL A 172 16.16 -16.09 -33.59
C VAL A 172 15.93 -15.11 -32.44
N ARG A 173 16.99 -14.47 -31.96
CA ARG A 173 16.91 -13.39 -30.97
C ARG A 173 17.98 -12.35 -31.23
N VAL A 174 17.77 -11.14 -30.70
CA VAL A 174 18.72 -10.03 -30.76
C VAL A 174 19.16 -9.64 -29.34
N THR A 175 20.45 -9.42 -29.16
CA THR A 175 21.05 -8.86 -27.94
C THR A 175 21.63 -7.48 -28.24
N THR A 176 21.67 -6.64 -27.22
CA THR A 176 22.36 -5.35 -27.27
C THR A 176 23.81 -5.54 -26.84
N VAL A 177 24.75 -5.00 -27.60
CA VAL A 177 26.18 -4.98 -27.28
C VAL A 177 26.55 -3.57 -26.83
N LEU A 178 27.07 -3.43 -25.61
CA LEU A 178 27.57 -2.17 -25.07
C LEU A 178 28.99 -1.86 -25.57
N ARG A 179 29.44 -0.60 -25.41
CA ARG A 179 30.80 -0.20 -25.80
C ARG A 179 31.93 -0.85 -25.00
N ASP A 180 31.64 -1.32 -23.79
CA ASP A 180 32.57 -2.13 -23.00
C ASP A 180 32.61 -3.61 -23.43
N GLY A 181 31.82 -3.98 -24.45
CA GLY A 181 31.71 -5.33 -24.98
C GLY A 181 30.70 -6.23 -24.24
N ALA A 182 30.06 -5.75 -23.18
CA ALA A 182 29.03 -6.51 -22.49
C ALA A 182 27.81 -6.73 -23.38
N GLU A 183 27.25 -7.94 -23.35
CA GLU A 183 26.00 -8.27 -24.02
C GLU A 183 24.85 -8.28 -23.03
N LEU A 184 23.78 -7.58 -23.37
CA LEU A 184 22.55 -7.53 -22.62
C LEU A 184 21.43 -8.20 -23.40
N GLN A 185 20.59 -8.94 -22.69
CA GLN A 185 19.33 -9.39 -23.26
C GLN A 185 18.51 -8.17 -23.66
N TYR A 186 18.07 -8.18 -24.93
CA TYR A 186 17.23 -7.14 -25.49
C TYR A 186 15.94 -7.74 -25.98
N GLY A 187 15.98 -8.57 -27.03
CA GLY A 187 14.80 -9.27 -27.53
C GLY A 187 14.63 -10.67 -26.94
N TYR A 188 13.40 -11.16 -26.95
CA TYR A 188 13.10 -12.56 -26.68
C TYR A 188 13.24 -13.41 -27.96
N SER A 189 13.27 -14.73 -27.80
CA SER A 189 13.32 -15.66 -28.93
C SER A 189 12.05 -15.55 -29.77
N VAL A 190 12.18 -15.18 -31.04
CA VAL A 190 11.09 -15.13 -32.01
C VAL A 190 11.18 -16.32 -32.95
N ARG A 191 10.06 -17.01 -33.13
CA ARG A 191 10.01 -18.20 -33.98
C ARG A 191 10.22 -17.80 -35.43
N ARG A 192 11.09 -18.53 -36.11
CA ARG A 192 11.17 -18.55 -37.57
C ARG A 192 9.89 -19.19 -38.10
N THR A 193 8.97 -18.40 -38.64
CA THR A 193 7.80 -18.94 -39.33
C THR A 193 8.26 -19.57 -40.66
N GLY A 194 8.02 -20.88 -40.82
CA GLY A 194 8.57 -21.69 -41.93
C GLY A 194 7.95 -21.44 -43.30
N THR A 195 6.88 -20.66 -43.39
CA THR A 195 6.22 -20.30 -44.64
C THR A 195 6.73 -18.94 -45.12
N VAL A 196 7.08 -18.85 -46.42
CA VAL A 196 7.16 -17.56 -47.12
C VAL A 196 5.85 -16.84 -46.83
N ALA A 197 5.93 -15.64 -46.24
CA ALA A 197 4.73 -14.91 -45.86
C ALA A 197 3.79 -14.82 -47.07
N SER A 198 2.59 -15.39 -46.97
CA SER A 198 1.59 -15.37 -48.04
C SER A 198 0.96 -13.98 -48.24
N GLY A 199 1.36 -13.01 -47.40
CA GLY A 199 0.92 -11.63 -47.45
C GLY A 199 2.03 -10.64 -47.06
N PRO A 200 1.70 -9.34 -47.04
CA PRO A 200 2.61 -8.28 -46.65
C PRO A 200 3.17 -8.48 -45.25
N ALA A 201 4.45 -8.16 -45.07
CA ALA A 201 5.11 -8.16 -43.77
C ALA A 201 5.64 -6.75 -43.48
N LEU A 202 5.30 -6.21 -42.31
CA LEU A 202 5.75 -4.91 -41.86
C LEU A 202 6.69 -5.06 -40.67
N ALA A 203 7.78 -4.29 -40.67
CA ALA A 203 8.63 -4.09 -39.50
C ALA A 203 8.42 -2.69 -38.93
N LEU A 204 8.18 -2.59 -37.62
CA LEU A 204 8.07 -1.31 -36.95
C LEU A 204 9.42 -0.59 -36.98
N LYS A 205 9.41 0.71 -37.28
CA LYS A 205 10.60 1.57 -37.39
C LYS A 205 10.64 2.70 -36.38
N ALA A 206 9.47 3.20 -36.00
CA ALA A 206 9.36 4.23 -34.99
C ALA A 206 8.02 4.09 -34.27
N LEU A 207 8.05 4.27 -32.95
CA LEU A 207 6.90 4.50 -32.10
C LEU A 207 7.33 5.46 -31.00
N THR A 208 6.91 6.71 -31.11
CA THR A 208 7.31 7.79 -30.19
C THR A 208 6.09 8.55 -29.72
N ALA A 209 6.11 8.98 -28.45
CA ALA A 209 5.15 9.94 -27.91
C ALA A 209 5.91 11.17 -27.42
N GLU A 210 5.47 12.35 -27.85
CA GLU A 210 6.03 13.63 -27.44
C GLU A 210 4.92 14.50 -26.84
N ARG A 211 5.08 14.93 -25.59
CA ARG A 211 4.14 15.86 -24.96
C ARG A 211 4.41 17.29 -25.40
N ARG A 212 3.37 17.98 -25.89
CA ARG A 212 3.39 19.40 -26.24
C ARG A 212 2.20 20.10 -25.60
N GLY A 213 2.44 20.75 -24.46
CA GLY A 213 1.38 21.38 -23.67
C GLY A 213 0.35 20.37 -23.15
N THR A 214 -0.88 20.50 -23.63
CA THR A 214 -2.04 19.65 -23.30
C THR A 214 -2.24 18.50 -24.27
N GLU A 215 -1.33 18.31 -25.22
CA GLU A 215 -1.41 17.26 -26.24
C GLU A 215 -0.21 16.33 -26.18
N VAL A 216 -0.41 15.10 -26.63
CA VAL A 216 0.62 14.10 -26.88
C VAL A 216 0.58 13.73 -28.35
N TYR A 217 1.71 13.91 -29.02
CA TYR A 217 1.92 13.61 -30.42
C TYR A 217 2.52 12.22 -30.53
N ILE A 218 1.73 11.27 -31.03
CA ILE A 218 2.12 9.87 -31.21
C ILE A 218 2.49 9.68 -32.68
N THR A 219 3.72 9.26 -32.94
CA THR A 219 4.19 8.98 -34.30
C THR A 219 4.49 7.50 -34.44
N VAL A 220 3.89 6.87 -35.44
CA VAL A 220 4.11 5.46 -35.76
C VAL A 220 4.60 5.35 -37.20
N ALA A 221 5.67 4.59 -37.40
CA ALA A 221 6.16 4.26 -38.73
C ALA A 221 6.53 2.79 -38.84
N ALA A 222 6.16 2.16 -39.95
CA ALA A 222 6.51 0.80 -40.30
C ALA A 222 7.06 0.74 -41.73
N GLU A 223 7.91 -0.23 -42.01
CA GLU A 223 8.47 -0.47 -43.35
C GLU A 223 8.01 -1.82 -43.87
N LEU A 224 7.65 -1.86 -45.15
CA LEU A 224 7.40 -3.10 -45.86
C LEU A 224 8.71 -3.86 -46.07
N VAL A 225 8.78 -5.06 -45.52
CA VAL A 225 10.02 -5.86 -45.49
C VAL A 225 10.03 -7.02 -46.48
N ASN A 226 8.95 -7.21 -47.23
CA ASN A 226 8.85 -8.14 -48.36
C ASN A 226 8.31 -7.44 -49.62
N ASP A 227 8.30 -8.15 -50.75
CA ASP A 227 7.91 -7.58 -52.05
C ASP A 227 6.38 -7.66 -52.29
N ILE A 228 5.57 -7.77 -51.23
CA ILE A 228 4.11 -7.94 -51.31
C ILE A 228 3.45 -6.69 -50.74
N ASP A 229 2.95 -5.82 -51.62
CA ASP A 229 2.27 -4.61 -51.20
C ASP A 229 0.90 -4.89 -50.56
N PRO A 230 0.59 -4.28 -49.39
CA PRO A 230 -0.76 -4.31 -48.81
C PRO A 230 -1.71 -3.40 -49.59
N ASP A 231 -3.01 -3.74 -49.53
CA ASP A 231 -4.09 -2.89 -50.06
C ASP A 231 -4.24 -1.63 -49.20
N SER A 232 -4.10 -1.78 -47.88
CA SER A 232 -4.04 -0.68 -46.93
C SER A 232 -3.38 -1.10 -45.61
N VAL A 233 -2.86 -0.10 -44.89
CA VAL A 233 -2.36 -0.26 -43.53
C VAL A 233 -3.08 0.75 -42.65
N VAL A 234 -3.72 0.27 -41.59
CA VAL A 234 -4.47 1.08 -40.63
C VAL A 234 -3.80 0.95 -39.27
N LEU A 235 -3.41 2.08 -38.69
CA LEU A 235 -3.01 2.18 -37.30
C LEU A 235 -4.26 2.24 -36.42
N VAL A 236 -4.31 1.41 -35.38
CA VAL A 236 -5.27 1.54 -34.27
C VAL A 236 -4.46 1.88 -33.03
N CYS A 237 -4.83 2.95 -32.32
CA CYS A 237 -4.11 3.40 -31.14
C CYS A 237 -5.09 3.85 -30.05
N ASP A 238 -4.94 3.34 -28.82
CA ASP A 238 -5.77 3.75 -27.68
C ASP A 238 -5.44 5.19 -27.26
N VAL A 239 -6.02 6.15 -27.97
CA VAL A 239 -5.81 7.59 -27.74
C VAL A 239 -6.61 8.11 -26.57
N ASN A 240 -7.69 7.40 -26.21
CA ASN A 240 -8.55 7.75 -25.09
C ASN A 240 -8.07 7.11 -23.77
N ARG A 241 -7.13 6.15 -23.84
CA ARG A 241 -6.39 5.56 -22.74
C ARG A 241 -7.27 4.76 -21.78
N ASN A 242 -8.21 4.00 -22.33
CA ASN A 242 -9.14 3.15 -21.57
C ASN A 242 -8.75 1.65 -21.54
N ASN A 243 -7.57 1.32 -22.08
CA ASN A 243 -7.06 -0.05 -22.20
C ASN A 243 -7.97 -0.95 -23.05
N LYS A 244 -8.56 -0.34 -24.10
CA LYS A 244 -9.40 -0.99 -25.10
C LYS A 244 -9.18 -0.31 -26.44
N LEU A 245 -8.48 -0.97 -27.34
CA LEU A 245 -8.41 -0.57 -28.74
C LEU A 245 -9.81 -0.55 -29.38
N ASP A 246 -10.39 0.64 -29.52
CA ASP A 246 -11.63 0.83 -30.26
C ASP A 246 -11.35 0.76 -31.75
N THR A 247 -11.62 -0.40 -32.31
CA THR A 247 -11.41 -0.65 -33.72
C THR A 247 -12.37 0.14 -34.62
N LEU A 248 -13.22 1.05 -34.16
CA LEU A 248 -13.99 1.95 -35.02
C LEU A 248 -13.60 3.42 -34.84
N GLY A 249 -13.46 3.89 -33.60
CA GLY A 249 -13.16 5.29 -33.28
C GLY A 249 -11.68 5.68 -33.35
N GLU A 250 -10.76 4.72 -33.27
CA GLU A 250 -9.32 4.99 -33.06
C GLU A 250 -8.43 4.61 -34.24
N ARG A 251 -9.02 4.58 -35.44
CA ARG A 251 -8.35 4.18 -36.67
C ARG A 251 -7.78 5.37 -37.42
N THR A 252 -6.52 5.24 -37.83
CA THR A 252 -5.86 6.16 -38.74
C THR A 252 -5.25 5.39 -39.90
N THR A 253 -5.68 5.65 -41.13
CA THR A 253 -5.02 5.09 -42.31
C THR A 253 -3.59 5.64 -42.40
N MET A 254 -2.61 4.75 -42.50
CA MET A 254 -1.22 5.14 -42.63
C MET A 254 -0.92 5.59 -44.06
N VAL A 255 -0.16 6.67 -44.19
CA VAL A 255 0.29 7.19 -45.47
C VAL A 255 1.50 6.39 -45.95
N LYS A 256 1.45 5.88 -47.19
CA LYS A 256 2.57 5.20 -47.84
C LYS A 256 3.47 6.21 -48.55
N THR A 257 4.77 6.13 -48.32
CA THR A 257 5.80 6.86 -49.06
C THR A 257 6.95 5.89 -49.37
N GLY A 258 7.02 5.42 -50.62
CA GLY A 258 7.89 4.31 -50.99
C GLY A 258 7.48 3.02 -50.27
N GLY A 259 8.44 2.33 -49.63
CA GLY A 259 8.19 1.16 -48.79
C GLY A 259 7.74 1.47 -47.36
N ARG A 260 7.64 2.75 -46.98
CA ARG A 260 7.36 3.18 -45.60
C ARG A 260 5.90 3.60 -45.43
N TYR A 261 5.28 3.18 -44.33
CA TYR A 261 3.96 3.58 -43.87
C TYR A 261 4.10 4.42 -42.60
N SER A 262 3.46 5.58 -42.53
CA SER A 262 3.50 6.44 -41.34
C SER A 262 2.15 7.05 -41.01
N ALA A 263 1.89 7.23 -39.71
CA ALA A 263 0.76 7.98 -39.19
C ALA A 263 1.21 8.81 -37.97
N GLY A 264 0.62 9.99 -37.84
CA GLY A 264 0.72 10.82 -36.64
C GLY A 264 -0.67 10.95 -36.02
N ILE A 265 -0.75 10.81 -34.71
CA ILE A 265 -2.00 10.99 -33.95
C ILE A 265 -1.75 12.01 -32.85
N VAL A 266 -2.76 12.85 -32.58
CA VAL A 266 -2.75 13.78 -31.47
C VAL A 266 -3.76 13.28 -30.44
N ALA A 267 -3.30 13.06 -29.21
CA ALA A 267 -4.12 12.65 -28.10
C ALA A 267 -4.09 13.74 -27.01
N PRO A 268 -5.18 13.96 -26.27
CA PRO A 268 -5.15 14.86 -25.13
C PRO A 268 -4.27 14.29 -24.00
N VAL A 269 -3.58 15.16 -23.28
CA VAL A 269 -2.97 14.83 -21.99
C VAL A 269 -4.09 14.68 -20.98
N ALA A 270 -4.40 13.43 -20.61
CA ALA A 270 -5.26 13.17 -19.48
C ALA A 270 -4.44 13.28 -18.19
N ALA A 271 -4.97 13.94 -17.17
CA ALA A 271 -4.26 14.16 -15.91
C ALA A 271 -3.94 12.84 -15.18
N ARG A 272 -4.81 11.82 -15.31
CA ARG A 272 -4.70 10.49 -14.69
C ARG A 272 -5.48 9.47 -15.52
N THR A 273 -4.84 8.40 -16.00
CA THR A 273 -5.50 7.27 -16.69
C THR A 273 -4.91 5.94 -16.26
N PHE A 274 -5.65 4.86 -16.54
CA PHE A 274 -5.16 3.50 -16.35
C PHE A 274 -4.61 2.89 -17.65
N GLY A 275 -4.89 3.48 -18.81
CA GLY A 275 -4.32 3.08 -20.10
C GLY A 275 -3.16 3.96 -20.55
N GLY A 276 -2.33 3.40 -21.42
CA GLY A 276 -1.25 4.06 -22.14
C GLY A 276 -1.61 4.20 -23.62
N TYR A 277 -0.59 4.49 -24.43
CA TYR A 277 -0.75 4.58 -25.88
C TYR A 277 -0.38 3.24 -26.53
N GLU A 278 -1.28 2.26 -26.39
CA GLU A 278 -1.15 0.98 -27.06
C GLU A 278 -1.49 1.10 -28.55
N CYS A 279 -0.72 0.43 -29.41
CA CYS A 279 -0.85 0.52 -30.85
C CYS A 279 -0.81 -0.87 -31.50
N ILE A 280 -1.68 -1.09 -32.50
CA ILE A 280 -1.57 -2.21 -33.44
C ILE A 280 -1.69 -1.72 -34.88
N LEU A 281 -1.14 -2.49 -35.82
CA LEU A 281 -1.32 -2.27 -37.25
C LEU A 281 -2.25 -3.34 -37.82
N LEU A 282 -3.33 -2.91 -38.47
CA LEU A 282 -4.17 -3.75 -39.29
C LEU A 282 -3.70 -3.66 -40.74
N VAL A 283 -3.29 -4.79 -41.30
CA VAL A 283 -2.78 -4.86 -42.67
C VAL A 283 -3.78 -5.64 -43.51
N TYR A 284 -4.31 -5.01 -44.56
CA TYR A 284 -5.28 -5.61 -45.46
C TYR A 284 -4.60 -6.04 -46.76
N PHE A 285 -4.89 -7.26 -47.21
CA PHE A 285 -4.37 -7.78 -48.47
C PHE A 285 -5.31 -8.84 -49.04
N LYS A 286 -5.82 -8.60 -50.26
CA LYS A 286 -6.72 -9.50 -50.99
C LYS A 286 -7.93 -9.95 -50.16
N GLY A 287 -8.52 -9.01 -49.41
CA GLY A 287 -9.66 -9.26 -48.53
C GLY A 287 -9.31 -9.96 -47.19
N ALA A 288 -8.06 -10.37 -46.97
CA ALA A 288 -7.60 -10.87 -45.68
C ALA A 288 -7.08 -9.71 -44.81
N ARG A 289 -7.15 -9.90 -43.48
CA ARG A 289 -6.64 -8.96 -42.48
C ARG A 289 -5.60 -9.64 -41.60
N SER A 290 -4.44 -9.01 -41.43
CA SER A 290 -3.39 -9.40 -40.48
C SER A 290 -3.19 -8.31 -39.42
N ILE A 291 -2.68 -8.68 -38.25
CA ILE A 291 -2.43 -7.78 -37.12
C ILE A 291 -0.94 -7.81 -36.77
N PHE A 292 -0.35 -6.63 -36.52
CA PHE A 292 1.03 -6.48 -36.06
C PHE A 292 1.08 -5.63 -34.77
N PRO A 293 1.72 -6.10 -33.68
CA PRO A 293 2.38 -7.40 -33.58
C PRO A 293 1.35 -8.54 -33.60
N ALA A 294 1.80 -9.77 -33.88
CA ALA A 294 0.92 -10.94 -33.95
C ALA A 294 0.35 -11.34 -32.58
N SER A 295 0.98 -10.88 -31.49
CA SER A 295 0.52 -11.04 -30.12
C SER A 295 0.85 -9.77 -29.34
N GLY A 296 -0.07 -9.33 -28.48
CA GLY A 296 0.05 -8.10 -27.70
C GLY A 296 -0.14 -6.82 -28.52
N SER A 297 0.46 -5.73 -28.05
CA SER A 297 0.40 -4.40 -28.67
C SER A 297 1.73 -3.67 -28.52
N PHE A 298 2.06 -2.80 -29.47
CA PHE A 298 3.22 -1.92 -29.31
C PHE A 298 2.90 -0.80 -28.33
N THR A 299 3.88 -0.37 -27.54
CA THR A 299 3.72 0.79 -26.66
C THR A 299 4.87 1.79 -26.81
N THR A 300 4.56 3.03 -26.44
CA THR A 300 5.51 4.15 -26.50
C THR A 300 6.59 4.09 -25.40
N ASN A 301 6.41 3.21 -24.41
CA ASN A 301 7.39 2.95 -23.36
C ASN A 301 8.67 2.31 -23.87
N ILE A 302 9.76 2.46 -23.10
CA ILE A 302 11.05 1.80 -23.35
C ILE A 302 10.82 0.33 -23.65
N ASN A 303 11.25 -0.11 -24.84
CA ASN A 303 11.22 -1.51 -25.27
C ASN A 303 9.88 -2.22 -25.02
N ASN A 304 8.75 -1.51 -25.16
CA ASN A 304 7.40 -2.04 -24.93
C ASN A 304 7.14 -2.52 -23.48
N ARG A 305 7.91 -2.05 -22.50
CA ARG A 305 7.66 -2.33 -21.08
C ARG A 305 6.30 -1.77 -20.66
N LEU A 306 5.59 -2.51 -19.83
CA LEU A 306 4.36 -2.05 -19.21
C LEU A 306 4.66 -1.09 -18.05
N LYS A 307 3.78 -0.11 -17.89
CA LYS A 307 3.78 0.82 -16.77
C LYS A 307 2.42 0.83 -16.11
N HIS A 308 2.41 1.16 -14.82
CA HIS A 308 1.20 1.67 -14.20
C HIS A 308 1.18 3.19 -14.42
N ASP A 309 0.44 3.66 -15.42
CA ASP A 309 0.54 5.07 -15.84
C ASP A 309 0.17 6.07 -14.74
N TYR A 310 -0.84 5.76 -13.94
CA TYR A 310 -1.26 6.59 -12.79
C TYR A 310 -0.13 6.82 -11.76
N TYR A 311 0.65 5.79 -11.43
CA TYR A 311 1.71 5.86 -10.41
C TYR A 311 3.10 6.08 -11.02
N GLY A 312 3.28 5.86 -12.33
CA GLY A 312 4.52 6.14 -13.05
C GLY A 312 5.63 5.11 -12.85
N PHE A 313 5.35 3.93 -12.31
CA PHE A 313 6.34 2.85 -12.20
C PHE A 313 6.27 1.88 -13.39
N TYR A 314 7.38 1.21 -13.67
CA TYR A 314 7.41 0.05 -14.56
C TYR A 314 6.92 -1.19 -13.82
N VAL A 315 6.15 -2.02 -14.51
CA VAL A 315 5.64 -3.28 -13.95
C VAL A 315 6.70 -4.36 -14.12
N MET A 316 7.09 -4.95 -13.01
CA MET A 316 8.14 -5.95 -12.90
C MET A 316 7.57 -7.35 -13.10
N LYS A 317 8.34 -8.24 -13.75
CA LYS A 317 8.00 -9.66 -13.88
C LYS A 317 8.41 -10.39 -12.61
N VAL A 318 7.43 -10.85 -11.81
CA VAL A 318 7.68 -11.51 -10.51
C VAL A 318 8.51 -12.81 -10.63
N GLY A 319 8.49 -13.47 -11.79
CA GLY A 319 9.34 -14.63 -12.06
C GLY A 319 10.82 -14.30 -12.30
N SER A 320 11.19 -13.02 -12.46
CA SER A 320 12.57 -12.63 -12.74
C SER A 320 13.46 -12.78 -11.50
N SER A 321 14.52 -13.58 -11.63
CA SER A 321 15.56 -13.71 -10.61
C SER A 321 16.31 -12.40 -10.39
N THR A 322 16.58 -11.62 -11.44
CA THR A 322 17.23 -10.31 -11.35
C THR A 322 16.42 -9.35 -10.49
N TRP A 323 15.11 -9.26 -10.74
CA TRP A 323 14.23 -8.41 -9.96
C TRP A 323 14.14 -8.89 -8.52
N ARG A 324 13.86 -10.18 -8.30
CA ARG A 324 13.75 -10.78 -6.97
C ARG A 324 15.00 -10.58 -6.13
N GLN A 325 16.19 -10.81 -6.69
CA GLN A 325 17.45 -10.58 -5.99
C GLN A 325 17.62 -9.10 -5.63
N SER A 326 17.37 -8.20 -6.58
CA SER A 326 17.49 -6.77 -6.36
C SER A 326 16.52 -6.26 -5.30
N TYR A 327 15.28 -6.76 -5.30
CA TYR A 327 14.27 -6.46 -4.28
C TYR A 327 14.77 -6.85 -2.88
N ILE A 328 15.20 -8.11 -2.73
CA ILE A 328 15.67 -8.65 -1.43
C ILE A 328 16.89 -7.87 -0.92
N GLU A 329 17.84 -7.54 -1.80
CA GLU A 329 19.01 -6.73 -1.45
C GLU A 329 18.61 -5.36 -0.87
N GLN A 330 17.62 -4.67 -1.46
CA GLN A 330 17.16 -3.36 -0.95
C GLN A 330 16.42 -3.49 0.40
N VAL A 331 15.65 -4.57 0.59
CA VAL A 331 14.99 -4.85 1.87
C VAL A 331 16.03 -5.10 2.96
N LEU A 332 16.99 -5.99 2.72
CA LEU A 332 18.06 -6.31 3.68
C LEU A 332 18.91 -5.08 4.01
N LYS A 333 19.21 -4.25 3.01
CA LYS A 333 19.89 -2.96 3.20
C LYS A 333 19.09 -2.03 4.11
N SER A 334 17.78 -1.93 3.89
CA SER A 334 16.90 -1.11 4.75
C SER A 334 16.92 -1.62 6.20
N PHE A 335 16.99 -2.93 6.42
CA PHE A 335 17.06 -3.51 7.76
C PHE A 335 18.36 -3.18 8.47
N SER A 336 19.50 -3.33 7.78
CA SER A 336 20.82 -3.08 8.38
C SER A 336 21.10 -1.60 8.59
N GLU A 337 20.67 -0.73 7.67
CA GLU A 337 21.00 0.69 7.70
C GLU A 337 19.97 1.55 8.45
N ARG A 338 18.69 1.13 8.48
CA ARG A 338 17.59 1.97 9.02
C ARG A 338 16.87 1.34 10.20
N GLY A 339 17.11 0.08 10.53
CA GLY A 339 16.58 -0.55 11.75
C GLY A 339 15.12 -1.03 11.68
N TYR A 340 14.58 -1.26 10.48
CA TYR A 340 13.26 -1.91 10.35
C TYR A 340 13.30 -3.34 10.89
N SER A 341 12.14 -3.80 11.38
CA SER A 341 11.97 -5.12 12.00
C SER A 341 11.17 -6.10 11.17
N GLY A 342 10.57 -5.66 10.06
CA GLY A 342 9.80 -6.52 9.16
C GLY A 342 9.57 -5.84 7.82
N LEU A 343 8.80 -6.51 6.96
CA LEU A 343 8.49 -6.07 5.61
C LEU A 343 6.97 -5.94 5.45
N PHE A 344 6.56 -4.86 4.79
CA PHE A 344 5.21 -4.67 4.27
C PHE A 344 5.30 -4.68 2.74
N GLU A 345 4.75 -5.74 2.14
CA GLU A 345 4.84 -6.03 0.71
C GLU A 345 3.62 -5.46 -0.01
N ASP A 346 3.75 -4.24 -0.55
CA ASP A 346 2.67 -3.62 -1.30
C ASP A 346 2.64 -4.08 -2.78
N ASP A 347 1.54 -3.78 -3.47
CA ASP A 347 1.28 -4.19 -4.85
C ASP A 347 1.52 -5.69 -5.07
N CYS A 348 1.11 -6.53 -4.09
CA CYS A 348 1.18 -7.98 -4.18
C CYS A 348 0.04 -8.51 -5.07
N TRP A 349 0.13 -8.21 -6.37
CA TRP A 349 -0.92 -8.52 -7.33
C TRP A 349 -1.02 -10.02 -7.55
N PHE A 350 -2.06 -10.66 -7.03
CA PHE A 350 -2.35 -12.08 -7.29
C PHE A 350 -2.49 -12.39 -8.79
N ARG A 351 -2.89 -11.39 -9.59
CA ARG A 351 -2.87 -11.42 -11.05
C ARG A 351 -2.78 -10.01 -11.62
N VAL A 352 -2.24 -9.88 -12.82
CA VAL A 352 -2.20 -8.61 -13.56
C VAL A 352 -3.62 -8.25 -14.00
N ARG A 353 -4.01 -6.99 -13.78
CA ARG A 353 -5.32 -6.47 -14.12
C ARG A 353 -5.19 -5.33 -15.15
N PRO A 354 -6.22 -5.10 -15.98
CA PRO A 354 -6.22 -3.99 -16.94
C PRO A 354 -6.03 -2.61 -16.31
N TRP A 355 -6.38 -2.41 -15.03
CA TRP A 355 -6.16 -1.13 -14.36
C TRP A 355 -4.70 -0.92 -13.92
N GLY A 356 -3.93 -2.00 -13.75
CA GLY A 356 -2.55 -1.96 -13.23
C GLY A 356 -1.49 -1.80 -14.32
N VAL A 357 -1.86 -1.98 -15.59
CA VAL A 357 -0.95 -1.89 -16.73
C VAL A 357 -1.55 -1.01 -17.81
N ASP A 358 -0.70 -0.26 -18.48
CA ASP A 358 -1.05 0.70 -19.51
C ASP A 358 -1.32 0.06 -20.89
N ALA A 359 -1.13 -1.25 -21.04
CA ALA A 359 -1.60 -2.05 -22.16
C ALA A 359 -1.92 -3.47 -21.70
N PHE A 360 -3.06 -4.03 -22.14
CA PHE A 360 -3.55 -5.34 -21.71
C PHE A 360 -4.13 -6.15 -22.89
N PRO A 361 -3.89 -7.48 -22.95
CA PRO A 361 -3.07 -8.28 -22.04
C PRO A 361 -1.56 -8.15 -22.32
N PRO A 362 -0.70 -8.40 -21.32
CA PRO A 362 0.74 -8.54 -21.56
C PRO A 362 1.08 -9.71 -22.49
N TRP A 363 2.21 -9.62 -23.19
CA TRP A 363 2.56 -10.53 -24.30
C TRP A 363 2.88 -11.98 -23.88
N ASP A 364 3.63 -12.15 -22.78
CA ASP A 364 4.09 -13.44 -22.25
C ASP A 364 3.57 -13.61 -20.82
N TYR A 365 2.25 -13.51 -20.69
CA TYR A 365 1.56 -13.56 -19.40
C TYR A 365 0.46 -14.60 -19.40
N ASP A 366 0.44 -15.39 -18.34
CA ASP A 366 -0.69 -16.22 -17.96
C ASP A 366 -0.86 -16.19 -16.43
N ASP A 367 -2.12 -16.17 -15.97
CA ASP A 367 -2.46 -16.04 -14.54
C ASP A 367 -1.77 -17.13 -13.69
N LYS A 368 -1.61 -18.34 -14.21
CA LYS A 368 -1.09 -19.48 -13.45
C LYS A 368 0.42 -19.43 -13.25
N SER A 369 1.18 -19.09 -14.29
CA SER A 369 2.63 -18.90 -14.17
C SER A 369 2.93 -17.69 -13.30
N TRP A 370 2.17 -16.60 -13.46
CA TRP A 370 2.30 -15.43 -12.60
C TRP A 370 2.08 -15.76 -11.12
N GLU A 371 1.02 -16.50 -10.80
CA GLU A 371 0.72 -16.95 -9.43
C GLU A 371 1.86 -17.80 -8.86
N ASN A 372 2.35 -18.79 -9.60
CA ASN A 372 3.47 -19.62 -9.15
C ASN A 372 4.76 -18.82 -8.95
N ASP A 373 5.06 -17.91 -9.88
CA ASP A 373 6.23 -17.05 -9.80
C ASP A 373 6.14 -16.10 -8.60
N LEU A 374 4.95 -15.60 -8.28
CA LEU A 374 4.69 -14.80 -7.10
C LEU A 374 4.92 -15.61 -5.81
N TYR A 375 4.46 -16.86 -5.74
CA TYR A 375 4.74 -17.75 -4.60
C TYR A 375 6.23 -17.94 -4.38
N VAL A 376 6.98 -18.26 -5.45
CA VAL A 376 8.45 -18.41 -5.39
C VAL A 376 9.13 -17.11 -4.95
N PHE A 377 8.62 -15.97 -5.39
CA PHE A 377 9.11 -14.66 -4.96
C PHE A 377 8.92 -14.48 -3.45
N MET A 378 7.69 -14.60 -2.96
CA MET A 378 7.35 -14.41 -1.54
C MET A 378 8.12 -15.40 -0.65
N ASP A 379 8.24 -16.67 -1.04
CA ASP A 379 9.05 -17.65 -0.32
C ASP A 379 10.52 -17.25 -0.24
N SER A 380 11.09 -16.74 -1.34
CA SER A 380 12.48 -16.26 -1.37
C SER A 380 12.68 -15.06 -0.45
N ILE A 381 11.71 -14.13 -0.39
CA ILE A 381 11.73 -13.01 0.55
C ILE A 381 11.71 -13.56 1.98
N LYS A 382 10.72 -14.39 2.32
CA LYS A 382 10.55 -14.98 3.65
C LYS A 382 11.80 -15.70 4.15
N LEU A 383 12.40 -16.53 3.31
CA LEU A 383 13.65 -17.23 3.61
C LEU A 383 14.80 -16.24 3.88
N SER A 384 14.89 -15.17 3.10
CA SER A 384 15.98 -14.19 3.19
C SER A 384 15.87 -13.26 4.40
N ILE A 385 14.65 -12.92 4.84
CA ILE A 385 14.45 -11.96 5.93
C ILE A 385 14.29 -12.60 7.31
N ALA A 386 14.13 -13.92 7.38
CA ALA A 386 13.88 -14.64 8.62
C ALA A 386 14.89 -14.25 9.74
N PRO A 387 14.44 -14.10 10.99
CA PRO A 387 13.09 -14.39 11.51
C PRO A 387 12.11 -13.20 11.43
N ARG A 388 12.41 -12.16 10.64
CA ARG A 388 11.55 -10.97 10.55
C ARG A 388 10.23 -11.26 9.82
N PRO A 389 9.10 -10.65 10.22
CA PRO A 389 7.84 -10.86 9.56
C PRO A 389 7.76 -10.16 8.19
N ALA A 390 6.99 -10.74 7.26
CA ALA A 390 6.49 -10.12 6.04
C ALA A 390 4.97 -10.20 6.01
N VAL A 391 4.33 -9.06 5.74
CA VAL A 391 2.87 -8.92 5.58
C VAL A 391 2.60 -8.32 4.21
N PHE A 392 1.74 -8.94 3.41
CA PHE A 392 1.41 -8.44 2.08
C PHE A 392 0.14 -7.60 2.06
N ASN A 393 0.07 -6.60 1.18
CA ASN A 393 -1.18 -5.89 0.87
C ASN A 393 -1.98 -6.63 -0.22
N GLY A 394 -3.31 -6.59 -0.13
CA GLY A 394 -4.22 -7.16 -1.12
C GLY A 394 -4.89 -8.47 -0.69
N LEU A 395 -5.01 -8.72 0.62
CA LEU A 395 -5.74 -9.86 1.16
C LEU A 395 -7.23 -9.79 0.80
N SER A 396 -7.69 -10.81 0.09
CA SER A 396 -9.08 -11.00 -0.35
C SER A 396 -9.39 -12.49 -0.48
N SER A 397 -10.65 -12.83 -0.77
CA SER A 397 -11.04 -14.21 -1.07
C SER A 397 -10.29 -14.84 -2.26
N TYR A 398 -9.70 -14.02 -3.15
CA TYR A 398 -8.93 -14.50 -4.31
C TYR A 398 -7.45 -14.72 -4.02
N SER A 399 -6.93 -14.14 -2.95
CA SER A 399 -5.50 -14.10 -2.62
C SER A 399 -5.17 -14.79 -1.28
N LEU A 400 -6.12 -15.57 -0.73
CA LEU A 400 -5.94 -16.29 0.54
C LEU A 400 -4.72 -17.23 0.53
N SER A 401 -4.42 -17.85 -0.61
CA SER A 401 -3.27 -18.76 -0.74
C SER A 401 -1.93 -18.06 -0.52
N LEU A 402 -1.83 -16.74 -0.73
CA LEU A 402 -0.60 -15.96 -0.44
C LEU A 402 -0.24 -16.00 1.06
N LEU A 403 -1.19 -16.28 1.95
CA LEU A 403 -0.92 -16.45 3.38
C LEU A 403 -0.05 -17.67 3.70
N LEU A 404 0.07 -18.64 2.78
CA LEU A 404 1.04 -19.74 2.91
C LEU A 404 2.49 -19.25 2.78
N HIS A 405 2.69 -18.10 2.12
CA HIS A 405 3.97 -17.53 1.75
C HIS A 405 4.28 -16.23 2.50
N ALA A 406 3.49 -15.88 3.53
CA ALA A 406 3.64 -14.67 4.33
C ALA A 406 3.33 -14.93 5.82
N ASP A 407 3.57 -13.95 6.69
CA ASP A 407 3.14 -14.00 8.11
C ASP A 407 1.76 -13.37 8.32
N GLY A 408 1.27 -12.62 7.35
CA GLY A 408 -0.05 -12.00 7.37
C GLY A 408 -0.43 -11.34 6.05
N GLY A 409 -1.64 -10.81 6.02
CA GLY A 409 -2.16 -10.02 4.91
C GLY A 409 -2.98 -8.82 5.38
N MET A 410 -2.84 -7.71 4.64
CA MET A 410 -3.65 -6.50 4.81
C MET A 410 -4.85 -6.50 3.86
N THR A 411 -6.02 -6.14 4.38
CA THR A 411 -7.21 -5.84 3.58
C THR A 411 -7.38 -4.33 3.49
N GLU A 412 -6.85 -3.73 2.42
CA GLU A 412 -7.00 -2.30 2.16
C GLU A 412 -8.44 -1.95 1.73
N GLY A 413 -8.96 -0.84 2.26
CA GLY A 413 -10.35 -0.44 2.02
C GLY A 413 -11.36 -1.36 2.72
N PHE A 414 -11.03 -1.81 3.93
CA PHE A 414 -11.91 -2.66 4.75
C PHE A 414 -13.17 -1.90 5.17
N GLY A 415 -14.35 -2.36 4.75
CA GLY A 415 -15.66 -1.76 5.04
C GLY A 415 -15.94 -0.41 4.36
N TYR A 416 -14.92 0.44 4.23
CA TYR A 416 -14.98 1.77 3.65
C TYR A 416 -13.65 2.06 2.93
N THR A 417 -13.69 2.57 1.70
CA THR A 417 -12.50 3.00 0.96
C THR A 417 -12.50 4.50 0.75
N HIS A 418 -11.33 5.13 0.76
CA HIS A 418 -11.23 6.58 0.53
C HIS A 418 -11.54 6.98 -0.93
N TRP A 419 -11.58 6.02 -1.86
CA TRP A 419 -11.87 6.23 -3.29
C TRP A 419 -13.30 5.89 -3.71
N SER A 420 -14.08 5.17 -2.89
CA SER A 420 -15.44 4.73 -3.25
C SER A 420 -16.44 4.73 -2.09
N GLY A 421 -16.01 5.12 -0.89
CA GLY A 421 -16.84 5.10 0.31
C GLY A 421 -17.15 3.68 0.79
N TYR A 422 -18.36 3.48 1.31
CA TYR A 422 -18.81 2.17 1.78
C TYR A 422 -18.74 1.09 0.71
N VAL A 423 -18.12 -0.04 1.04
CA VAL A 423 -18.10 -1.21 0.16
C VAL A 423 -19.50 -1.84 0.08
N THR A 424 -19.77 -2.61 -0.98
CA THR A 424 -21.05 -3.31 -1.13
C THR A 424 -21.19 -4.42 -0.08
N GLY A 425 -22.42 -4.77 0.33
CA GLY A 425 -22.64 -5.82 1.34
C GLY A 425 -21.94 -7.15 1.03
N ASN A 426 -21.98 -7.60 -0.23
CA ASN A 426 -21.25 -8.80 -0.65
C ASN A 426 -19.72 -8.65 -0.56
N SER A 427 -19.19 -7.44 -0.81
CA SER A 427 -17.75 -7.18 -0.66
C SER A 427 -17.34 -7.09 0.79
N TRP A 428 -18.13 -6.40 1.61
CA TRP A 428 -17.97 -6.32 3.07
C TRP A 428 -17.90 -7.72 3.68
N LYS A 429 -18.87 -8.59 3.35
CA LYS A 429 -18.90 -9.98 3.79
C LYS A 429 -17.62 -10.72 3.42
N ARG A 430 -17.20 -10.66 2.15
CA ARG A 430 -15.96 -11.32 1.68
C ARG A 430 -14.71 -10.79 2.39
N GLN A 431 -14.67 -9.51 2.73
CA GLN A 431 -13.56 -8.92 3.50
C GLN A 431 -13.54 -9.47 4.94
N CYS A 432 -14.68 -9.56 5.60
CA CYS A 432 -14.81 -10.18 6.93
C CYS A 432 -14.41 -11.67 6.89
N ASP A 433 -14.93 -12.43 5.94
CA ASP A 433 -14.64 -13.86 5.79
C ASP A 433 -13.15 -14.12 5.44
N ALA A 434 -12.52 -13.22 4.67
CA ALA A 434 -11.07 -13.31 4.42
C ALA A 434 -10.26 -13.08 5.70
N GLY A 435 -10.70 -12.16 6.58
CA GLY A 435 -10.10 -11.95 7.89
C GLY A 435 -10.25 -13.15 8.83
N LEU A 436 -11.42 -13.79 8.85
CA LEU A 436 -11.64 -15.04 9.59
C LEU A 436 -10.75 -16.17 9.05
N ALA A 437 -10.70 -16.35 7.73
CA ALA A 437 -9.83 -17.35 7.11
C ALA A 437 -8.36 -17.13 7.47
N ALA A 438 -7.86 -15.88 7.40
CA ALA A 438 -6.49 -15.56 7.77
C ALA A 438 -6.16 -16.00 9.20
N GLN A 439 -7.02 -15.69 10.15
CA GLN A 439 -6.78 -15.94 11.57
C GLN A 439 -7.04 -17.40 11.98
N HIS A 440 -8.07 -18.05 11.45
CA HIS A 440 -8.54 -19.35 11.93
C HIS A 440 -8.09 -20.53 11.06
N VAL A 441 -8.02 -20.33 9.74
CA VAL A 441 -7.60 -21.37 8.78
C VAL A 441 -6.09 -21.32 8.59
N TYR A 442 -5.54 -20.16 8.25
CA TYR A 442 -4.11 -20.01 7.96
C TYR A 442 -3.26 -19.74 9.21
N ARG A 443 -3.88 -19.30 10.32
CA ARG A 443 -3.19 -18.90 11.57
C ARG A 443 -2.14 -17.80 11.34
N LYS A 444 -2.52 -16.79 10.57
CA LYS A 444 -1.69 -15.65 10.15
C LYS A 444 -2.28 -14.32 10.62
N LEU A 445 -1.46 -13.27 10.59
CA LEU A 445 -1.87 -11.93 10.93
C LEU A 445 -2.88 -11.39 9.90
N TRP A 446 -3.91 -10.70 10.40
CA TRP A 446 -4.87 -9.96 9.58
C TRP A 446 -4.84 -8.47 9.92
N LEU A 447 -4.52 -7.64 8.93
CA LEU A 447 -4.40 -6.19 9.08
C LEU A 447 -5.47 -5.48 8.22
N PRO A 448 -6.73 -5.36 8.65
CA PRO A 448 -7.69 -4.51 7.96
C PRO A 448 -7.30 -3.03 8.06
N LEU A 449 -7.38 -2.32 6.94
CA LEU A 449 -7.22 -0.87 6.86
C LEU A 449 -8.52 -0.25 6.33
N GLY A 450 -9.24 0.43 7.20
CA GLY A 450 -10.37 1.28 6.80
C GLY A 450 -9.91 2.57 6.13
N GLY A 451 -10.73 3.10 5.23
CA GLY A 451 -10.51 4.39 4.57
C GLY A 451 -11.57 5.42 4.90
N ALA A 452 -12.14 5.42 6.11
CA ALA A 452 -13.13 6.41 6.52
C ALA A 452 -12.45 7.71 6.97
N PRO A 453 -12.91 8.90 6.53
CA PRO A 453 -12.33 10.18 6.93
C PRO A 453 -12.33 10.47 8.44
N PHE A 454 -11.37 11.28 8.91
CA PHE A 454 -11.30 11.72 10.31
C PHE A 454 -12.48 12.61 10.73
N ASP A 455 -13.23 13.16 9.77
CA ASP A 455 -14.44 13.95 9.97
C ASP A 455 -15.73 13.16 9.66
N ASP A 456 -15.63 11.84 9.40
CA ASP A 456 -16.77 10.92 9.28
C ASP A 456 -16.81 9.90 10.45
N PRO A 457 -17.27 10.31 11.66
CA PRO A 457 -17.42 9.41 12.79
C PRO A 457 -18.31 8.19 12.50
N SER A 458 -19.30 8.32 11.61
CA SER A 458 -20.21 7.21 11.28
C SER A 458 -19.51 6.16 10.42
N GLY A 459 -18.76 6.59 9.40
CA GLY A 459 -17.89 5.73 8.60
C GLY A 459 -16.84 5.02 9.46
N ARG A 460 -16.15 5.74 10.34
CA ARG A 460 -15.15 5.13 11.25
C ARG A 460 -15.76 4.09 12.18
N MET A 461 -16.91 4.41 12.79
CA MET A 461 -17.64 3.45 13.62
C MET A 461 -18.09 2.23 12.82
N TYR A 462 -18.54 2.41 11.59
CA TYR A 462 -18.93 1.30 10.71
C TYR A 462 -17.76 0.35 10.43
N VAL A 463 -16.59 0.89 10.09
CA VAL A 463 -15.36 0.10 9.86
C VAL A 463 -14.92 -0.59 11.15
N LEU A 464 -14.82 0.14 12.27
CA LEU A 464 -14.41 -0.42 13.56
C LEU A 464 -15.38 -1.51 14.05
N GLY A 465 -16.68 -1.27 13.94
CA GLY A 465 -17.71 -2.25 14.30
C GLY A 465 -17.61 -3.51 13.43
N SER A 466 -17.39 -3.35 12.12
CA SER A 466 -17.17 -4.48 11.20
C SER A 466 -15.92 -5.28 11.58
N TYR A 467 -14.84 -4.61 11.97
CA TYR A 467 -13.63 -5.25 12.45
C TYR A 467 -13.91 -6.05 13.73
N LEU A 468 -14.57 -5.43 14.71
CA LEU A 468 -14.89 -6.06 15.99
C LEU A 468 -15.80 -7.28 15.86
N LEU A 469 -16.61 -7.42 14.80
CA LEU A 469 -17.37 -8.65 14.56
C LEU A 469 -16.49 -9.88 14.32
N VAL A 470 -15.32 -9.71 13.71
CA VAL A 470 -14.49 -10.84 13.23
C VAL A 470 -13.03 -10.82 13.72
N ALA A 471 -12.67 -9.81 14.53
CA ALA A 471 -11.36 -9.71 15.15
C ALA A 471 -11.11 -10.84 16.16
N ASP A 472 -9.88 -11.35 16.17
CA ASP A 472 -9.32 -12.23 17.20
C ASP A 472 -7.86 -11.83 17.49
N SER A 473 -7.15 -12.63 18.29
CA SER A 473 -5.78 -12.43 18.75
C SER A 473 -4.74 -12.24 17.64
N LEU A 474 -5.02 -12.64 16.40
CA LEU A 474 -4.14 -12.46 15.24
C LEU A 474 -4.52 -11.25 14.37
N SER A 475 -5.40 -10.37 14.83
CA SER A 475 -5.79 -9.18 14.08
C SER A 475 -5.21 -7.89 14.64
N MET A 476 -4.98 -6.91 13.76
CA MET A 476 -4.60 -5.55 14.11
C MET A 476 -5.38 -4.56 13.24
N PHE A 477 -5.84 -3.43 13.80
CA PHE A 477 -6.74 -2.51 13.11
C PHE A 477 -6.10 -1.17 12.79
N ALA A 478 -6.40 -0.60 11.63
CA ALA A 478 -6.13 0.79 11.33
C ALA A 478 -7.27 1.40 10.51
N ASN A 479 -7.34 2.72 10.53
CA ASN A 479 -8.18 3.50 9.64
C ASN A 479 -7.42 4.75 9.22
N ALA A 480 -7.28 5.00 7.92
CA ALA A 480 -6.64 6.21 7.40
C ALA A 480 -7.16 6.51 5.98
N THR A 481 -7.48 7.77 5.70
CA THR A 481 -7.78 8.21 4.31
C THR A 481 -6.56 8.75 3.61
N ASN A 482 -5.67 9.35 4.38
CA ASN A 482 -4.38 9.83 3.94
C ASN A 482 -3.31 9.19 4.82
N TYR A 483 -2.33 8.52 4.21
CA TYR A 483 -1.24 7.84 4.90
C TYR A 483 -0.20 8.80 5.52
N GLN A 484 -0.37 10.12 5.33
CA GLN A 484 0.33 11.19 6.06
C GLN A 484 -0.46 11.73 7.26
N GLU A 485 -1.66 11.24 7.53
CA GLU A 485 -2.45 11.64 8.70
C GLU A 485 -2.07 10.79 9.92
N PHE A 486 -1.93 11.41 11.10
CA PHE A 486 -1.74 10.68 12.36
C PHE A 486 -3.06 10.10 12.86
N SER A 487 -3.52 9.02 12.23
CA SER A 487 -4.87 8.48 12.42
C SER A 487 -5.02 7.57 13.66
N HIS A 488 -4.79 8.12 14.86
CA HIS A 488 -5.29 7.51 16.10
C HIS A 488 -6.67 8.09 16.44
N PHE A 489 -7.69 7.24 16.59
CA PHE A 489 -9.03 7.69 16.98
C PHE A 489 -9.40 7.25 18.39
N PRO A 490 -10.15 8.06 19.16
CA PRO A 490 -10.52 7.72 20.54
C PRO A 490 -11.25 6.38 20.67
N GLU A 491 -12.06 6.02 19.67
CA GLU A 491 -12.79 4.75 19.61
C GLU A 491 -11.89 3.51 19.53
N PHE A 492 -10.59 3.65 19.24
CA PHE A 492 -9.65 2.52 19.23
C PHE A 492 -9.40 1.98 20.64
N ASP A 493 -9.56 2.81 21.66
CA ASP A 493 -9.21 2.48 23.05
C ASP A 493 -10.40 1.98 23.88
N VAL A 494 -11.57 1.74 23.27
CA VAL A 494 -12.80 1.33 23.97
C VAL A 494 -12.61 -0.04 24.65
N PRO A 495 -12.69 -0.13 26.00
CA PRO A 495 -12.38 -1.35 26.74
C PRO A 495 -13.57 -2.32 26.78
N LEU A 496 -13.85 -3.01 25.66
CA LEU A 496 -14.96 -3.97 25.58
C LEU A 496 -14.72 -5.29 26.34
N GLY A 497 -13.46 -5.61 26.65
CA GLY A 497 -13.09 -6.90 27.20
C GLY A 497 -13.03 -7.99 26.13
N ARG A 498 -13.02 -9.26 26.54
CA ARG A 498 -12.95 -10.37 25.57
C ARG A 498 -14.31 -10.59 24.87
N PRO A 499 -14.30 -11.05 23.61
CA PRO A 499 -15.54 -11.48 22.96
C PRO A 499 -16.13 -12.70 23.68
N LEU A 500 -17.46 -12.73 23.81
CA LEU A 500 -18.22 -13.84 24.40
C LEU A 500 -18.66 -14.86 23.34
N GLU A 501 -18.66 -14.44 22.07
CA GLU A 501 -18.92 -15.26 20.90
C GLU A 501 -17.97 -14.86 19.76
N SER A 502 -17.75 -15.78 18.82
CA SER A 502 -16.89 -15.55 17.64
C SER A 502 -17.45 -16.33 16.47
N ALA A 503 -17.46 -15.73 15.28
CA ALA A 503 -17.60 -16.48 14.04
C ALA A 503 -16.34 -17.30 13.78
N ASP A 504 -16.47 -18.52 13.24
CA ASP A 504 -15.32 -19.35 12.84
C ASP A 504 -14.97 -19.14 11.37
N LYS A 505 -15.95 -19.27 10.46
CA LYS A 505 -15.71 -19.32 9.00
C LYS A 505 -16.36 -18.18 8.23
N SER A 506 -17.54 -17.75 8.66
CA SER A 506 -18.32 -16.72 7.97
C SER A 506 -18.89 -15.72 8.97
N VAL A 507 -18.89 -14.44 8.62
CA VAL A 507 -19.58 -13.40 9.42
C VAL A 507 -21.09 -13.66 9.53
N GLU A 508 -21.67 -14.47 8.64
CA GLU A 508 -23.07 -14.92 8.71
C GLU A 508 -23.40 -15.72 9.96
N GLU A 509 -22.40 -16.29 10.64
CA GLU A 509 -22.62 -16.96 11.93
C GLU A 509 -23.10 -16.00 13.02
N LEU A 510 -22.90 -14.69 12.82
CA LEU A 510 -23.34 -13.61 13.71
C LEU A 510 -24.58 -12.87 13.21
N GLU A 511 -25.21 -13.38 12.14
CA GLU A 511 -26.37 -12.76 11.51
C GLU A 511 -27.62 -12.86 12.39
N ARG A 512 -28.39 -11.77 12.39
CA ARG A 512 -29.74 -11.67 12.92
C ARG A 512 -30.63 -10.99 11.88
N LEU A 513 -31.93 -11.25 11.95
CA LEU A 513 -32.92 -10.66 11.05
C LEU A 513 -33.78 -9.64 11.80
N SER A 514 -33.91 -8.44 11.23
CA SER A 514 -34.77 -7.38 11.76
C SER A 514 -36.21 -7.57 11.27
N GLN A 515 -37.17 -7.41 12.18
CA GLN A 515 -38.60 -7.41 11.87
C GLN A 515 -39.17 -5.99 11.89
N PRO A 516 -40.10 -5.63 10.99
CA PRO A 516 -40.52 -6.38 9.79
C PRO A 516 -39.50 -6.28 8.64
N GLY A 517 -39.47 -7.27 7.76
CA GLY A 517 -38.76 -7.19 6.47
C GLY A 517 -37.49 -8.02 6.33
N ASP A 518 -37.15 -8.85 7.34
CA ASP A 518 -36.05 -9.83 7.31
C ASP A 518 -34.71 -9.24 6.85
N VAL A 519 -34.43 -8.01 7.29
CA VAL A 519 -33.18 -7.32 6.94
C VAL A 519 -32.06 -7.82 7.85
N ALA A 520 -31.01 -8.38 7.27
CA ALA A 520 -29.85 -8.88 8.00
C ALA A 520 -29.06 -7.75 8.69
N TYR A 521 -28.70 -7.99 9.95
CA TYR A 521 -27.75 -7.23 10.72
C TYR A 521 -26.90 -8.17 11.57
N TYR A 522 -25.75 -7.71 12.06
CA TYR A 522 -24.76 -8.59 12.67
C TYR A 522 -24.45 -8.13 14.09
N VAL A 523 -24.38 -9.08 15.02
CA VAL A 523 -24.20 -8.81 16.45
C VAL A 523 -23.04 -9.62 16.99
N ARG A 524 -22.20 -9.00 17.81
CA ARG A 524 -21.19 -9.70 18.63
C ARG A 524 -21.19 -9.19 20.06
N GLU A 525 -21.33 -10.11 21.00
CA GLU A 525 -21.26 -9.85 22.45
C GLU A 525 -19.83 -9.83 22.99
N PHE A 526 -19.56 -8.91 23.92
CA PHE A 526 -18.32 -8.74 24.67
C PHE A 526 -18.63 -8.62 26.17
N GLU A 527 -17.61 -8.77 27.03
CA GLU A 527 -17.77 -8.67 28.49
C GLU A 527 -18.42 -7.35 28.96
N HIS A 528 -18.10 -6.24 28.29
CA HIS A 528 -18.54 -4.90 28.68
C HIS A 528 -19.41 -4.20 27.64
N GLY A 529 -19.83 -4.89 26.57
CA GLY A 529 -20.67 -4.28 25.55
C GLY A 529 -21.09 -5.22 24.43
N THR A 530 -21.85 -4.67 23.49
CA THR A 530 -22.35 -5.38 22.31
C THR A 530 -22.07 -4.54 21.07
N VAL A 531 -21.47 -5.15 20.06
CA VAL A 531 -21.23 -4.52 18.77
C VAL A 531 -22.35 -4.93 17.82
N VAL A 532 -22.95 -3.95 17.15
CA VAL A 532 -24.00 -4.20 16.15
C VAL A 532 -23.67 -3.46 14.87
N VAL A 533 -23.72 -4.16 13.73
CA VAL A 533 -23.41 -3.61 12.40
C VAL A 533 -24.60 -3.83 11.47
N ASN A 534 -25.04 -2.76 10.81
CA ASN A 534 -26.00 -2.81 9.71
C ASN A 534 -25.27 -2.50 8.39
N PRO A 535 -24.87 -3.50 7.60
CA PRO A 535 -24.23 -3.28 6.30
C PRO A 535 -25.24 -3.00 5.17
N HIS A 536 -26.55 -3.03 5.44
CA HIS A 536 -27.57 -2.80 4.42
C HIS A 536 -27.44 -1.37 3.85
N PRO A 537 -27.48 -1.19 2.52
CA PRO A 537 -27.17 0.12 1.90
C PRO A 537 -28.20 1.21 2.18
N SER A 538 -29.44 0.84 2.49
CA SER A 538 -30.56 1.80 2.53
C SER A 538 -31.61 1.55 3.60
N THR A 539 -31.56 0.43 4.33
CA THR A 539 -32.66 0.01 5.19
C THR A 539 -32.17 -0.02 6.63
N PRO A 540 -32.79 0.74 7.55
CA PRO A 540 -32.48 0.65 8.96
C PRO A 540 -32.93 -0.70 9.53
N VAL A 541 -32.35 -1.10 10.65
CA VAL A 541 -32.69 -2.33 11.38
C VAL A 541 -33.04 -2.02 12.82
N VAL A 542 -33.87 -2.86 13.43
CA VAL A 542 -34.25 -2.77 14.84
C VAL A 542 -33.41 -3.78 15.63
N PHE A 543 -32.70 -3.29 16.64
CA PHE A 543 -32.02 -4.07 17.66
C PHE A 543 -32.74 -3.88 19.00
N PRO A 544 -33.71 -4.75 19.35
CA PRO A 544 -34.58 -4.54 20.51
C PRO A 544 -33.82 -4.45 21.84
N GLU A 545 -32.69 -5.15 21.94
CA GLU A 545 -31.83 -5.17 23.13
C GLU A 545 -31.08 -3.85 23.35
N ALA A 546 -31.14 -2.89 22.40
CA ALA A 546 -30.63 -1.53 22.59
C ALA A 546 -31.45 -0.71 23.58
N ASN A 547 -32.72 -1.07 23.82
CA ASN A 547 -33.62 -0.22 24.58
C ASN A 547 -33.11 -0.02 26.02
N GLY A 548 -32.94 1.24 26.41
CA GLY A 548 -32.40 1.61 27.72
C GLY A 548 -30.88 1.48 27.87
N ARG A 549 -30.14 1.01 26.87
CA ARG A 549 -28.67 1.00 26.89
C ARG A 549 -28.11 2.37 26.49
N ARG A 550 -26.84 2.58 26.83
CA ARG A 550 -26.05 3.66 26.23
C ARG A 550 -25.15 3.11 25.15
N PHE A 551 -24.82 3.92 24.17
CA PHE A 551 -23.86 3.58 23.12
C PHE A 551 -22.80 4.68 23.01
N ILE A 552 -21.61 4.29 22.56
CA ILE A 552 -20.52 5.25 22.35
C ILE A 552 -20.78 6.05 21.07
N VAL A 553 -20.37 7.32 21.11
CA VAL A 553 -20.37 8.21 19.96
C VAL A 553 -19.03 8.92 19.91
N PRO A 554 -18.20 8.66 18.89
CA PRO A 554 -17.05 9.49 18.63
C PRO A 554 -17.49 10.86 18.13
N VAL A 555 -16.79 11.88 18.60
CA VAL A 555 -16.89 13.25 18.13
C VAL A 555 -15.61 13.55 17.36
N GLY A 556 -15.76 14.12 16.16
CA GLY A 556 -14.78 14.13 15.05
C GLY A 556 -13.34 14.51 15.39
N GLY A 557 -12.44 14.32 14.42
CA GLY A 557 -11.00 14.53 14.62
C GLY A 557 -10.26 13.25 14.99
N THR A 558 -8.93 13.32 14.88
CA THR A 558 -8.03 12.36 15.51
C THR A 558 -7.92 12.67 16.99
N THR A 559 -7.35 11.76 17.78
CA THR A 559 -7.16 11.96 19.22
C THR A 559 -6.21 13.12 19.54
N VAL A 560 -5.19 13.30 18.70
CA VAL A 560 -4.21 14.39 18.84
C VAL A 560 -4.75 15.74 18.35
N ASP A 561 -5.84 15.72 17.57
CA ASP A 561 -6.56 16.90 17.08
C ASP A 561 -7.86 17.15 17.87
N GLY A 562 -7.94 16.70 19.13
CA GLY A 562 -9.05 16.99 20.04
C GLY A 562 -10.30 16.12 19.85
N GLY A 563 -10.22 15.05 19.07
CA GLY A 563 -11.28 14.04 18.98
C GLY A 563 -11.50 13.34 20.32
N PHE A 564 -12.76 13.04 20.65
CA PHE A 564 -13.12 12.41 21.93
C PHE A 564 -14.34 11.47 21.83
N LEU A 565 -14.51 10.62 22.84
CA LEU A 565 -15.70 9.78 23.02
C LEU A 565 -16.68 10.38 24.03
N ARG A 566 -17.97 10.18 23.76
CA ARG A 566 -19.05 10.32 24.75
C ARG A 566 -20.05 9.19 24.61
N THR A 567 -21.01 9.12 25.52
CA THR A 567 -22.14 8.18 25.44
C THR A 567 -23.46 8.90 25.26
N LEU A 568 -24.35 8.30 24.47
CA LEU A 568 -25.74 8.73 24.30
C LEU A 568 -26.69 7.59 24.66
N SER A 569 -27.91 7.91 25.08
CA SER A 569 -28.99 6.94 25.22
C SER A 569 -29.45 6.47 23.84
N SER A 570 -29.62 5.16 23.65
CA SER A 570 -30.02 4.61 22.36
C SER A 570 -31.53 4.55 22.15
N SER A 571 -31.92 4.67 20.87
CA SER A 571 -33.10 3.98 20.33
C SER A 571 -32.71 2.60 19.81
N ASP A 572 -33.69 1.72 19.63
CA ASP A 572 -33.54 0.40 19.01
C ASP A 572 -33.20 0.45 17.51
N THR A 573 -33.36 1.59 16.85
CA THR A 573 -33.17 1.71 15.40
C THR A 573 -31.73 2.05 15.04
N ILE A 574 -31.14 1.25 14.15
CA ILE A 574 -29.78 1.38 13.62
C ILE A 574 -29.84 1.72 12.13
N GLY A 575 -29.21 2.81 11.71
CA GLY A 575 -29.26 3.28 10.33
C GLY A 575 -28.52 2.37 9.33
N PRO A 576 -28.78 2.52 8.02
CA PRO A 576 -28.04 1.80 6.98
C PRO A 576 -26.55 2.17 6.99
N ARG A 577 -25.67 1.19 6.73
CA ARG A 577 -24.20 1.38 6.70
C ARG A 577 -23.66 2.04 7.97
N THR A 578 -24.21 1.67 9.11
CA THR A 578 -23.75 2.15 10.43
C THR A 578 -23.41 0.99 11.33
N ALA A 579 -22.61 1.27 12.35
CA ALA A 579 -22.41 0.38 13.47
C ALA A 579 -22.58 1.14 14.79
N ARG A 580 -22.90 0.41 15.84
CA ARG A 580 -22.97 0.91 17.21
C ARG A 580 -22.27 -0.04 18.14
N ILE A 581 -21.67 0.53 19.18
CA ILE A 581 -21.13 -0.21 20.31
C ILE A 581 -21.94 0.19 21.53
N TYR A 582 -22.83 -0.70 21.94
CA TYR A 582 -23.66 -0.54 23.13
C TYR A 582 -22.87 -0.95 24.36
N LEU A 583 -22.83 -0.11 25.38
CA LEU A 583 -22.26 -0.45 26.67
C LEU A 583 -23.10 -1.54 27.34
N GLY A 584 -22.53 -2.27 28.31
CA GLY A 584 -23.17 -3.42 28.98
C GLY A 584 -24.59 -3.16 29.53
N LYS A 585 -25.20 -4.19 30.11
CA LYS A 585 -26.63 -4.16 30.53
C LYS A 585 -26.96 -3.11 31.60
N ASN A 586 -25.96 -2.51 32.24
CA ASN A 586 -26.16 -1.37 33.13
C ASN A 586 -26.55 -0.12 32.32
N ALA A 587 -27.84 0.21 32.30
CA ALA A 587 -28.40 1.39 31.61
C ALA A 587 -27.78 2.74 32.03
N SER A 588 -27.17 2.78 33.23
CA SER A 588 -26.50 3.97 33.75
C SER A 588 -25.02 4.06 33.39
N ALA A 589 -24.44 2.99 32.83
CA ALA A 589 -23.03 2.93 32.49
C ALA A 589 -22.66 3.99 31.45
N THR A 590 -21.56 4.68 31.71
CA THR A 590 -21.00 5.74 30.87
C THR A 590 -19.55 5.44 30.57
N LEU A 591 -19.15 5.79 29.36
CA LEU A 591 -17.76 5.76 28.92
C LEU A 591 -17.52 7.05 28.15
N ALA A 592 -16.45 7.76 28.49
CA ALA A 592 -16.08 9.00 27.83
C ALA A 592 -14.56 9.18 27.90
N SER A 593 -13.99 9.87 26.90
CA SER A 593 -12.58 10.26 27.01
C SER A 593 -12.38 11.18 28.22
N PRO A 594 -11.21 11.14 28.87
CA PRO A 594 -10.91 12.08 29.95
C PRO A 594 -10.98 13.52 29.44
N VAL A 595 -11.54 14.43 30.23
CA VAL A 595 -11.72 15.83 29.83
C VAL A 595 -10.67 16.70 30.50
N ILE A 596 -9.93 17.49 29.72
CA ILE A 596 -9.08 18.57 30.22
C ILE A 596 -9.92 19.86 30.16
N ASP A 597 -10.49 20.24 31.31
CA ASP A 597 -11.39 21.39 31.41
C ASP A 597 -10.65 22.74 31.25
N SER A 598 -9.39 22.81 31.68
CA SER A 598 -8.59 24.03 31.58
C SER A 598 -7.10 23.77 31.73
N ILE A 599 -6.27 24.55 31.02
CA ILE A 599 -4.81 24.58 31.18
C ILE A 599 -4.39 25.98 31.59
N ILE A 600 -3.55 26.07 32.63
CA ILE A 600 -2.94 27.33 33.10
C ILE A 600 -1.43 27.15 33.04
N VAL A 601 -0.76 28.03 32.29
CA VAL A 601 0.70 28.16 32.28
C VAL A 601 1.06 29.45 32.98
N SER A 602 1.71 29.34 34.14
CA SER A 602 2.13 30.49 34.95
C SER A 602 3.65 30.63 34.94
N PRO A 603 4.23 31.65 34.29
CA PRO A 603 5.64 31.97 34.46
C PRO A 603 5.85 32.62 35.84
N LEU A 604 6.84 32.16 36.59
CA LEU A 604 7.35 32.91 37.74
C LEU A 604 8.19 34.10 37.23
N PRO A 605 8.34 35.19 38.02
CA PRO A 605 9.14 36.35 37.63
C PRO A 605 10.52 35.93 37.11
N VAL A 606 10.92 36.48 35.96
CA VAL A 606 12.21 36.16 35.32
C VAL A 606 13.33 36.55 36.30
N PRO A 607 14.09 35.60 36.86
CA PRO A 607 15.22 35.90 37.72
C PRO A 607 16.35 36.55 36.91
N ALA A 608 17.30 37.18 37.59
CA ALA A 608 18.44 37.87 36.96
C ALA A 608 19.35 36.93 36.11
N ASP A 609 19.23 35.61 36.28
CA ASP A 609 19.96 34.60 35.51
C ASP A 609 19.32 34.26 34.15
N GLY A 610 18.18 34.88 33.83
CA GLY A 610 17.46 34.71 32.57
C GLY A 610 16.70 33.38 32.43
N ARG A 611 16.61 32.56 33.49
CA ARG A 611 15.91 31.27 33.47
C ARG A 611 14.50 31.40 34.04
N THR A 612 13.47 31.16 33.23
CA THR A 612 12.08 31.28 33.68
C THR A 612 11.56 29.94 34.18
N ARG A 613 11.24 29.84 35.48
CA ARG A 613 10.49 28.69 35.99
C ARG A 613 9.02 28.84 35.58
N ILE A 614 8.50 27.84 34.89
CA ILE A 614 7.09 27.75 34.52
C ILE A 614 6.42 26.67 35.36
N THR A 615 5.19 26.95 35.77
CA THR A 615 4.28 25.95 36.35
C THR A 615 3.13 25.74 35.38
N ILE A 616 2.90 24.48 35.03
CA ILE A 616 1.78 24.05 34.20
C ILE A 616 0.78 23.39 35.12
N ARG A 617 -0.48 23.83 35.03
CA ARG A 617 -1.60 23.25 35.75
C ARG A 617 -2.68 22.84 34.76
N ALA A 618 -3.12 21.60 34.83
CA ALA A 618 -4.24 21.09 34.05
C ALA A 618 -5.37 20.73 35.01
N ARG A 619 -6.59 21.17 34.74
CA ARG A 619 -7.79 20.70 35.42
C ARG A 619 -8.41 19.60 34.56
N ALA A 620 -8.55 18.41 35.11
CA ALA A 620 -9.07 17.29 34.34
C ALA A 620 -9.92 16.34 35.19
N ARG A 621 -10.78 15.58 34.50
CA ARG A 621 -11.69 14.57 35.08
C ARG A 621 -11.89 13.38 34.17
N ASP A 622 -12.30 12.27 34.77
CA ASP A 622 -12.83 11.11 34.07
C ASP A 622 -14.26 10.88 34.55
N THR A 623 -15.21 10.84 33.61
CA THR A 623 -16.63 10.60 33.90
C THR A 623 -17.09 9.20 33.52
N SER A 624 -16.16 8.31 33.16
CA SER A 624 -16.47 6.91 32.87
C SER A 624 -16.95 6.18 34.13
N SER A 625 -17.73 5.13 33.95
CA SER A 625 -18.24 4.33 35.06
C SER A 625 -17.19 3.34 35.57
N PRO A 626 -17.16 3.02 36.88
CA PRO A 626 -16.11 2.22 37.52
C PRO A 626 -15.80 0.89 36.83
N GLU A 627 -16.79 0.22 36.24
CA GLU A 627 -16.65 -1.07 35.58
C GLU A 627 -15.70 -1.07 34.37
N PHE A 628 -15.43 0.10 33.78
CA PHE A 628 -14.49 0.21 32.66
C PHE A 628 -13.05 0.45 33.10
N HIS A 629 -12.79 0.78 34.37
CA HIS A 629 -11.45 1.08 34.86
C HIS A 629 -10.69 -0.20 35.25
N SER A 630 -9.41 -0.27 34.92
CA SER A 630 -8.55 -1.35 35.42
C SER A 630 -8.19 -1.14 36.89
N ASP A 631 -8.19 0.11 37.35
CA ASP A 631 -8.00 0.51 38.75
C ASP A 631 -8.72 1.83 39.00
N THR A 632 -9.76 1.81 39.84
CA THR A 632 -10.56 2.99 40.22
C THR A 632 -9.90 3.85 41.30
N GLY A 633 -8.88 3.31 42.00
CA GLY A 633 -8.12 3.99 43.03
C GLY A 633 -7.02 4.91 42.50
N LYS A 634 -6.76 4.88 41.19
CA LYS A 634 -5.76 5.72 40.52
C LYS A 634 -6.41 6.96 39.90
N ALA A 635 -5.76 8.10 40.07
CA ALA A 635 -6.10 9.34 39.37
C ALA A 635 -5.75 9.26 37.88
N LEU A 636 -6.11 10.29 37.12
CA LEU A 636 -5.59 10.44 35.75
C LEU A 636 -4.07 10.54 35.77
N TRP A 637 -3.42 9.97 34.77
CA TRP A 637 -2.00 10.21 34.51
C TRP A 637 -1.90 11.33 33.48
N ILE A 638 -1.40 12.50 33.90
CA ILE A 638 -1.33 13.68 33.03
C ILE A 638 0.12 14.05 32.78
N THR A 639 0.42 14.33 31.52
CA THR A 639 1.77 14.62 31.03
C THR A 639 1.76 15.85 30.14
N ALA A 640 2.86 16.59 30.08
CA ALA A 640 3.08 17.67 29.12
C ALA A 640 4.42 17.49 28.39
N ASP A 641 4.46 17.58 27.06
CA ASP A 641 5.73 17.60 26.31
C ASP A 641 6.25 19.03 26.22
N LEU A 642 7.36 19.29 26.92
CA LEU A 642 8.02 20.60 26.96
C LEU A 642 9.26 20.65 26.09
N GLY A 643 9.38 19.72 25.13
CA GLY A 643 10.53 19.59 24.26
C GLY A 643 10.89 20.84 23.49
N GLU A 644 9.89 21.52 22.92
CA GLU A 644 10.10 22.77 22.19
C GLU A 644 10.62 23.89 23.09
N LEU A 645 10.27 23.86 24.38
CA LEU A 645 10.78 24.76 25.40
C LEU A 645 12.12 24.33 25.98
N GLY A 646 12.81 23.36 25.37
CA GLY A 646 14.07 22.80 25.87
C GLY A 646 13.92 22.00 27.17
N GLY A 647 12.69 21.55 27.47
CA GLY A 647 12.32 20.89 28.71
C GLY A 647 12.20 19.38 28.66
N PRO A 648 11.71 18.78 29.75
CA PRO A 648 11.45 17.35 29.82
C PRO A 648 10.43 16.95 28.74
N LYS A 649 10.62 15.74 28.22
CA LYS A 649 9.80 15.17 27.16
C LYS A 649 8.43 14.70 27.62
N ASP A 650 8.29 14.53 28.93
CA ASP A 650 7.14 13.90 29.57
C ASP A 650 7.07 14.45 31.00
N LEU A 651 6.74 15.74 31.14
CA LEU A 651 6.55 16.33 32.46
C LEU A 651 5.27 15.75 33.06
N ARG A 652 5.40 14.83 34.01
CA ARG A 652 4.28 14.37 34.83
C ARG A 652 3.70 15.53 35.64
N LEU A 653 2.40 15.71 35.57
CA LEU A 653 1.65 16.64 36.42
C LEU A 653 1.03 15.84 37.58
N ASP A 654 1.38 16.22 38.82
CA ASP A 654 0.91 15.54 40.02
C ASP A 654 -0.42 16.12 40.49
N ILE A 655 -1.32 15.25 40.95
CA ILE A 655 -2.64 15.64 41.45
C ILE A 655 -2.50 16.56 42.68
N GLU A 656 -3.28 17.63 42.70
CA GLU A 656 -3.44 18.53 43.84
C GLU A 656 -4.58 18.02 44.73
N GLY A 657 -4.23 17.48 45.90
CA GLY A 657 -5.20 16.97 46.87
C GLY A 657 -5.50 15.48 46.73
N THR A 658 -6.62 15.04 47.32
CA THR A 658 -7.00 13.63 47.35
C THR A 658 -7.89 13.29 46.15
N TRP A 659 -7.50 12.26 45.40
CA TRP A 659 -8.28 11.73 44.29
C TRP A 659 -9.71 11.37 44.71
N ARG A 660 -10.67 11.82 43.90
CA ARG A 660 -12.09 11.50 44.00
C ARG A 660 -12.62 11.18 42.62
N PHE A 661 -13.11 9.97 42.46
CA PHE A 661 -13.65 9.46 41.20
C PHE A 661 -14.79 10.35 40.67
N GLY A 662 -14.78 10.66 39.37
CA GLY A 662 -15.80 11.50 38.72
C GLY A 662 -15.65 13.01 38.91
N GLU A 663 -14.84 13.46 39.87
CA GLU A 663 -14.62 14.90 40.12
C GLU A 663 -13.46 15.46 39.27
N ALA A 664 -13.49 16.77 39.01
CA ALA A 664 -12.40 17.47 38.35
C ALA A 664 -11.33 17.89 39.37
N HIS A 665 -10.09 17.47 39.11
CA HIS A 665 -8.93 17.76 39.94
C HIS A 665 -7.94 18.63 39.18
N TRP A 666 -7.18 19.44 39.94
CA TRP A 666 -6.02 20.12 39.40
C TRP A 666 -4.81 19.20 39.46
N TYR A 667 -3.98 19.25 38.43
CA TYR A 667 -2.71 18.55 38.33
C TYR A 667 -1.64 19.59 38.03
N SER A 668 -0.50 19.56 38.71
CA SER A 668 0.55 20.55 38.53
C SER A 668 1.93 19.94 38.36
N GLY A 669 2.74 20.59 37.52
CA GLY A 669 4.14 20.28 37.31
C GLY A 669 4.92 21.56 37.08
N SER A 670 6.21 21.55 37.38
CA SER A 670 7.07 22.72 37.16
C SER A 670 8.34 22.34 36.41
N PHE A 671 8.80 23.25 35.57
CA PHE A 671 10.03 23.13 34.79
C PHE A 671 10.72 24.49 34.69
N THR A 672 12.04 24.49 34.51
CA THR A 672 12.83 25.72 34.30
C THR A 672 13.26 25.82 32.85
N VAL A 673 12.66 26.76 32.12
CA VAL A 673 12.96 27.03 30.71
C VAL A 673 14.42 27.49 30.60
N PRO A 674 15.27 26.79 29.82
CA PRO A 674 16.66 27.18 29.63
C PRO A 674 16.77 28.49 28.86
N VAL A 675 17.85 29.21 29.13
CA VAL A 675 18.22 30.42 28.37
C VAL A 675 18.37 30.05 26.90
N GLY A 676 17.70 30.80 26.02
CA GLY A 676 17.72 30.56 24.56
C GLY A 676 16.62 29.62 24.05
N ALA A 677 15.70 29.15 24.90
CA ALA A 677 14.48 28.52 24.43
C ALA A 677 13.66 29.48 23.54
N PRO A 678 12.86 28.96 22.59
CA PRO A 678 12.02 29.78 21.71
C PRO A 678 11.13 30.74 22.53
N GLN A 679 11.12 32.02 22.16
CA GLN A 679 10.44 33.06 22.94
C GLN A 679 8.93 33.15 22.69
N SER A 680 8.40 32.53 21.63
CA SER A 680 6.97 32.56 21.29
C SER A 680 6.57 31.41 20.36
N GLY A 681 5.34 30.92 20.51
CA GLY A 681 4.70 29.99 19.55
C GLY A 681 5.08 28.52 19.69
N ALA A 682 5.62 28.10 20.83
CA ALA A 682 5.85 26.69 21.11
C ALA A 682 4.52 26.00 21.47
N ASP A 683 4.24 24.88 20.80
CA ASP A 683 3.08 24.05 21.11
C ASP A 683 3.45 23.08 22.23
N VAL A 684 2.60 23.02 23.27
CA VAL A 684 2.82 22.17 24.46
C VAL A 684 1.63 21.22 24.58
N PRO A 685 1.71 20.02 23.97
CA PRO A 685 0.67 19.01 24.12
C PRO A 685 0.55 18.59 25.59
N VAL A 686 -0.69 18.54 26.11
CA VAL A 686 -0.99 18.08 27.48
C VAL A 686 -1.87 16.85 27.40
N THR A 687 -1.31 15.67 27.60
CA THR A 687 -2.05 14.42 27.43
C THR A 687 -2.55 13.89 28.78
N ALA A 688 -3.85 13.59 28.86
CA ALA A 688 -4.50 12.95 30.00
C ALA A 688 -4.86 11.50 29.67
N PHE A 689 -4.35 10.56 30.46
CA PHE A 689 -4.62 9.13 30.33
C PHE A 689 -5.50 8.62 31.48
N SER A 690 -6.49 7.81 31.12
CA SER A 690 -7.42 7.15 32.04
C SER A 690 -7.08 5.68 32.25
N THR A 691 -7.42 5.12 33.41
CA THR A 691 -7.33 3.67 33.65
C THR A 691 -8.40 2.85 32.92
N THR A 692 -9.32 3.51 32.21
CA THR A 692 -10.12 2.87 31.15
C THR A 692 -9.29 2.46 29.94
N GLY A 693 -8.09 3.05 29.79
CA GLY A 693 -7.27 2.99 28.58
C GLY A 693 -7.53 4.16 27.64
N LEU A 694 -8.58 4.97 27.82
CA LEU A 694 -8.87 6.15 26.99
C LEU A 694 -7.89 7.31 27.25
N VAL A 695 -7.79 8.22 26.29
CA VAL A 695 -6.87 9.36 26.31
C VAL A 695 -7.50 10.62 25.70
N SER A 696 -6.99 11.78 26.07
CA SER A 696 -7.22 13.06 25.39
C SER A 696 -5.96 13.92 25.43
N VAL A 697 -5.85 14.83 24.46
CA VAL A 697 -4.70 15.72 24.22
C VAL A 697 -5.13 17.17 24.29
#